data_AF-A0A1G6DP98-F1
#
_entry.id   AF-A0A1G6DP98-F1
#
_cell.length_a   1.000
_cell.length_b   1.000
_cell.length_c   1.000
_cell.angle_alpha   90.00
_cell.angle_beta   90.00
_cell.angle_gamma   90.00
#
_symmetry.space_group_name_H-M   'P 1'
#
loop_
_entity.id
_entity.type
_entity.pdbx_description
1 polymer ?
#
loop_
_entity_poly.entity_id
_entity_poly.type
_entity_poly.pdbx_seq_one_letter_code
_entity_poly.pdbx_strand_id
1 'polypeptide(L)'
;MGITIRQYSSVVVTISERESEAVKIAVSNLIRDFKRVLQINTEVHDPDSQHILVGTVGVCEDFEEEDLVGLYSSHGRRRKEAYVIRDRRGRLIIAGSDRRGTIFGIYEFCRSVLGVSPWYFMADVPIHPKTEINLPDDYHVSDHPSIEYRGIFINDEEELDHWAQRYLGETTIGIRTYEKIFELMLRLKMNYLWPAMHVNAFNANPENAKLADKMGIVIGTSHCDMLMRSNNKEWRPWLEKKGYSGMPYDFTASEKSRDAIIEYWQEAVEQNKDYEVTYTLGMRGVHDTELEPVALAGLKGDELRSAKIELLEDVIDAQEKILDSTLEYTPMKIFVPYKEVLELYDNGLKIPDDFTLIWVNDNYGHVRRYPNENEKRRSGGNGLYYHNSYWAPPGASYLFLCSIPLSQTRNELKKAYEEGIRKLWVTNFGAIKPLEQQMTYYAQLAWDIGKGDTICADEVEFLAKWIDETFSGHHGKKLAPMLVEFDQLTNVRKVEQMDVDAFSQTAYTDEAVSRIHRYEYMFKTGNRIYHSLPDNEKDAFFQLILMKIHAAYYTYAMYYYADRSNLCIRQGKTHSASDYTTRSLAFDHARRSMLYYYNHVMSDGKWDGVMTPEDFPPPRTAMHPACKPPIKKSEDHLIVTCQNEENSLTFVKPVEKWFEIANSGENEIVVTVDLPSWLKVTDESIVGFDGHGDIRISGEERLLLEVDWTTVSDMIEQMTKKGEVKPDDAVVSIKDEIHVMALMTGENHVIPVEAKLFRGITLLGQGNIVFPPHMEDDGMLRIEADMVRDLSGAWVRIPNLGRQRGSLVEARTEGATLTYEVTVTSEGAFLLELHRFPSLNSKGRIRIGVSVDENPVEVIESRANDEFKGEWKNNVRNNVDKLYLRLPNIKPGSHRIIFHAVDRYFSFSRFVIYTRERQENTLGIRGGDLRLPLSFDAAGFCWDFYGKEAYELPPRPVYYAFRKQKGNCLEMGEHMEFLSHYGAPVAAGEIVATGEHTAVEKDGRIFIEAAAALAQSKAAYTEGGWDYCNAPSHGESGLAMYIRDEKALEGYHGTSWGGTSAIKKAPSLHYNIETRGGTYRIWGKFLMWDEEKSHFTIGVDDKIYSERDLYSGQSIWRFSAENIWRWVPLMDVKLRGGRHTLRYFALSAGIRVEQFYLTATDELPPAIV
;
A
#
# COMPACT_ATOMS: atom_id res chain seq x y z
N MET A 1 -29.04 -44.18 -4.39
CA MET A 1 -29.83 -42.94 -4.37
C MET A 1 -29.08 -41.99 -3.46
N GLY A 2 -28.70 -40.83 -3.98
CA GLY A 2 -27.91 -39.85 -3.22
C GLY A 2 -28.66 -39.32 -2.00
N ILE A 3 -27.93 -38.61 -1.14
CA ILE A 3 -28.49 -38.03 0.08
C ILE A 3 -29.24 -36.73 -0.25
N THR A 4 -30.51 -36.65 0.13
CA THR A 4 -31.31 -35.42 0.07
C THR A 4 -31.71 -35.00 1.48
N ILE A 5 -31.33 -33.80 1.91
CA ILE A 5 -31.73 -33.22 3.20
C ILE A 5 -32.60 -32.01 2.92
N ARG A 6 -33.88 -32.08 3.31
CA ARG A 6 -34.85 -30.99 3.10
C ARG A 6 -34.95 -30.09 4.31
N GLN A 7 -35.47 -28.90 4.07
CA GLN A 7 -35.86 -27.98 5.13
C GLN A 7 -36.79 -28.67 6.14
N TYR A 8 -36.58 -28.44 7.44
CA TYR A 8 -37.32 -29.07 8.54
C TYR A 8 -37.15 -30.59 8.71
N SER A 9 -36.29 -31.24 7.93
CA SER A 9 -36.01 -32.67 8.11
C SER A 9 -35.36 -32.93 9.47
N SER A 10 -35.59 -34.12 10.01
CA SER A 10 -34.83 -34.60 11.16
C SER A 10 -33.41 -35.01 10.73
N VAL A 11 -32.39 -34.52 11.43
CA VAL A 11 -30.98 -34.86 11.21
C VAL A 11 -30.36 -35.31 12.54
N VAL A 12 -29.72 -36.47 12.52
CA VAL A 12 -29.04 -37.06 13.67
C VAL A 12 -27.53 -37.08 13.42
N VAL A 13 -26.80 -36.30 14.21
CA VAL A 13 -25.32 -36.27 14.17
C VAL A 13 -24.78 -37.14 15.30
N THR A 14 -24.04 -38.18 14.94
CA THR A 14 -23.39 -39.11 15.87
C THR A 14 -21.90 -38.82 15.95
N ILE A 15 -21.36 -38.77 17.16
CA ILE A 15 -19.95 -38.53 17.49
C ILE A 15 -19.56 -39.41 18.69
N SER A 16 -18.30 -39.84 18.77
CA SER A 16 -17.78 -40.56 19.94
C SER A 16 -17.62 -39.61 21.16
N GLU A 17 -18.03 -40.07 22.35
CA GLU A 17 -17.82 -39.33 23.61
C GLU A 17 -16.33 -39.06 23.92
N ARG A 18 -15.44 -39.87 23.35
CA ARG A 18 -13.98 -39.74 23.49
C ARG A 18 -13.37 -38.69 22.56
N GLU A 19 -14.15 -38.08 21.67
CA GLU A 19 -13.65 -37.00 20.82
C GLU A 19 -13.18 -35.81 21.65
N SER A 20 -12.17 -35.12 21.13
CA SER A 20 -11.67 -33.89 21.75
C SER A 20 -12.76 -32.81 21.79
N GLU A 21 -12.66 -31.91 22.78
CA GLU A 21 -13.57 -30.75 22.88
C GLU A 21 -13.56 -29.90 21.60
N ALA A 22 -12.41 -29.80 20.92
CA ALA A 22 -12.28 -29.08 19.64
C ALA A 22 -13.23 -29.65 18.56
N VAL A 23 -13.30 -30.98 18.44
CA VAL A 23 -14.19 -31.65 17.49
C VAL A 23 -15.67 -31.47 17.90
N LYS A 24 -15.98 -31.55 19.21
CA LYS A 24 -17.34 -31.32 19.71
C LYS A 24 -17.84 -29.90 19.44
N ILE A 25 -16.97 -28.89 19.57
CA ILE A 25 -17.27 -27.50 19.20
C ILE A 25 -17.56 -27.41 17.71
N ALA A 26 -16.73 -28.00 16.85
CA ALA A 26 -16.95 -27.99 15.40
C ALA A 26 -18.27 -28.69 15.01
N VAL A 27 -18.64 -29.80 15.65
CA VAL A 27 -19.95 -30.45 15.46
C VAL A 27 -21.10 -29.56 15.92
N SER A 28 -20.95 -28.85 17.03
CA SER A 28 -21.95 -27.87 17.48
C SER A 28 -22.15 -26.75 16.43
N ASN A 29 -21.06 -26.29 15.82
CA ASN A 29 -21.09 -25.33 14.72
C ASN A 29 -21.73 -25.90 13.45
N LEU A 30 -21.48 -27.17 13.10
CA LEU A 30 -22.16 -27.87 12.01
C LEU A 30 -23.68 -27.87 12.19
N ILE A 31 -24.15 -28.25 13.38
CA ILE A 31 -25.58 -28.27 13.71
C ILE A 31 -26.17 -26.87 13.63
N ARG A 32 -25.46 -25.86 14.13
CA ARG A 32 -25.88 -24.45 14.04
C ARG A 32 -26.01 -23.99 12.60
N ASP A 33 -25.05 -24.32 11.75
CA ASP A 33 -25.04 -23.96 10.33
C ASP A 33 -26.19 -24.65 9.59
N PHE A 34 -26.43 -25.94 9.85
CA PHE A 34 -27.61 -26.63 9.34
C PHE A 34 -28.94 -25.97 9.76
N LYS A 35 -29.07 -25.55 11.02
CA LYS A 35 -30.27 -24.86 11.51
C LYS A 35 -30.47 -23.51 10.81
N ARG A 36 -29.40 -22.76 10.54
CA ARG A 36 -29.45 -21.48 9.82
C ARG A 36 -29.81 -21.65 8.34
N VAL A 37 -29.32 -22.70 7.69
CA VAL A 37 -29.53 -22.93 6.25
C VAL A 37 -30.83 -23.68 5.95
N LEU A 38 -31.14 -24.77 6.67
CA LEU A 38 -32.25 -25.68 6.38
C LEU A 38 -33.29 -25.77 7.52
N GLN A 39 -33.10 -25.08 8.65
CA GLN A 39 -34.04 -25.15 9.79
C GLN A 39 -34.34 -26.60 10.22
N ILE A 40 -33.33 -27.46 10.19
CA ILE A 40 -33.45 -28.88 10.55
C ILE A 40 -33.95 -29.07 11.99
N ASN A 41 -34.55 -30.23 12.25
CA ASN A 41 -34.89 -30.66 13.61
C ASN A 41 -33.82 -31.64 14.13
N THR A 42 -33.26 -31.38 15.31
CA THR A 42 -32.28 -32.25 15.97
C THR A 42 -32.82 -32.92 17.23
N GLU A 43 -34.07 -32.63 17.62
CA GLU A 43 -34.70 -33.13 18.85
C GLU A 43 -35.59 -34.35 18.59
N VAL A 44 -36.06 -34.52 17.35
CA VAL A 44 -36.91 -35.64 16.93
C VAL A 44 -36.04 -36.68 16.23
N HIS A 45 -36.15 -37.95 16.65
CA HIS A 45 -35.44 -39.08 16.05
C HIS A 45 -36.45 -40.01 15.38
N ASP A 46 -36.64 -39.85 14.08
CA ASP A 46 -37.58 -40.65 13.28
C ASP A 46 -36.82 -41.70 12.46
N PRO A 47 -37.46 -42.81 12.04
CA PRO A 47 -36.83 -43.80 11.15
C PRO A 47 -36.31 -43.22 9.83
N ASP A 48 -36.86 -42.10 9.39
CA ASP A 48 -36.51 -41.39 8.15
C ASP A 48 -35.48 -40.26 8.37
N SER A 49 -34.91 -40.12 9.58
CA SER A 49 -33.89 -39.12 9.88
C SER A 49 -32.65 -39.30 9.01
N GLN A 50 -32.07 -38.19 8.53
CA GLN A 50 -30.75 -38.25 7.90
C GLN A 50 -29.68 -38.44 8.98
N HIS A 51 -28.88 -39.50 8.85
CA HIS A 51 -27.78 -39.79 9.77
C HIS A 51 -26.45 -39.24 9.25
N ILE A 52 -25.71 -38.57 10.13
CA ILE A 52 -24.37 -38.06 9.89
C ILE A 52 -23.43 -38.63 10.96
N LEU A 53 -22.39 -39.36 10.57
CA LEU A 53 -21.32 -39.82 11.46
C LEU A 53 -20.12 -38.89 11.35
N VAL A 54 -19.67 -38.35 12.48
CA VAL A 54 -18.49 -37.50 12.56
C VAL A 54 -17.50 -38.11 13.54
N GLY A 55 -16.22 -38.18 13.17
CA GLY A 55 -15.21 -38.70 14.10
C GLY A 55 -13.78 -38.67 13.58
N THR A 56 -12.86 -38.95 14.49
CA THR A 56 -11.42 -39.04 14.28
C THR A 56 -10.97 -40.49 14.26
N VAL A 57 -10.13 -40.87 13.30
CA VAL A 57 -9.62 -42.25 13.20
C VAL A 57 -8.79 -42.63 14.43
N GLY A 58 -9.15 -43.76 15.05
CA GLY A 58 -8.55 -44.23 16.30
C GLY A 58 -9.21 -43.69 17.57
N VAL A 59 -10.22 -42.82 17.43
CA VAL A 59 -11.07 -42.31 18.53
C VAL A 59 -12.52 -42.76 18.35
N CYS A 60 -13.02 -42.71 17.12
CA CYS A 60 -14.32 -43.25 16.74
C CYS A 60 -14.20 -44.74 16.38
N GLU A 61 -14.94 -45.58 17.11
CA GLU A 61 -14.95 -47.05 16.94
C GLU A 61 -15.88 -47.48 15.77
N ASP A 62 -16.80 -46.61 15.33
CA ASP A 62 -17.78 -46.90 14.27
C ASP A 62 -17.20 -46.82 12.83
N PHE A 63 -15.87 -46.69 12.68
CA PHE A 63 -15.19 -46.58 11.37
C PHE A 63 -14.61 -47.89 10.84
N GLU A 64 -14.74 -49.02 11.56
CA GLU A 64 -14.07 -50.28 11.20
C GLU A 64 -14.47 -50.84 9.81
N GLU A 65 -15.66 -50.50 9.30
CA GLU A 65 -16.16 -50.94 7.98
C GLU A 65 -16.11 -49.85 6.88
N GLU A 66 -15.53 -48.68 7.19
CA GLU A 66 -15.57 -47.51 6.31
C GLU A 66 -14.32 -47.37 5.43
N ASP A 67 -14.53 -47.00 4.16
CA ASP A 67 -13.43 -46.74 3.23
C ASP A 67 -12.88 -45.32 3.45
N LEU A 68 -11.69 -45.26 4.05
CA LEU A 68 -11.02 -44.03 4.48
C LEU A 68 -9.66 -43.82 3.79
N VAL A 69 -9.47 -44.37 2.58
CA VAL A 69 -8.18 -44.34 1.84
C VAL A 69 -7.57 -42.93 1.74
N GLY A 70 -8.39 -41.88 1.60
CA GLY A 70 -7.94 -40.49 1.52
C GLY A 70 -7.17 -39.98 2.75
N LEU A 71 -7.34 -40.62 3.91
CA LEU A 71 -6.62 -40.27 5.15
C LEU A 71 -5.19 -40.82 5.19
N TYR A 72 -4.81 -41.66 4.24
CA TYR A 72 -3.53 -42.35 4.22
C TYR A 72 -2.71 -41.98 2.97
N SER A 73 -1.40 -42.03 3.13
CA SER A 73 -0.45 -41.96 2.02
C SER A 73 -0.42 -43.29 1.25
N SER A 74 0.17 -43.29 0.05
CA SER A 74 0.41 -44.52 -0.73
C SER A 74 1.23 -45.58 0.01
N HIS A 75 1.94 -45.19 1.07
CA HIS A 75 2.73 -46.07 1.93
C HIS A 75 1.97 -46.48 3.22
N GLY A 76 0.68 -46.21 3.31
CA GLY A 76 -0.17 -46.59 4.46
C GLY A 76 0.01 -45.73 5.72
N ARG A 77 0.82 -44.68 5.69
CA ARG A 77 0.95 -43.74 6.82
C ARG A 77 -0.20 -42.74 6.81
N ARG A 78 -0.80 -42.44 7.97
CA ARG A 78 -1.79 -41.36 8.11
C ARG A 78 -1.19 -40.04 7.63
N ARG A 79 -1.94 -39.32 6.79
CA ARG A 79 -1.63 -37.94 6.44
C ARG A 79 -2.02 -37.05 7.62
N LYS A 80 -1.26 -36.00 7.89
CA LYS A 80 -1.65 -35.02 8.93
C LYS A 80 -2.82 -34.19 8.43
N GLU A 81 -3.79 -33.94 9.31
CA GLU A 81 -4.94 -33.07 9.10
C GLU A 81 -5.76 -33.37 7.84
N ALA A 82 -5.74 -34.63 7.41
CA ALA A 82 -6.52 -35.09 6.27
C ALA A 82 -7.97 -35.36 6.69
N TYR A 83 -8.88 -35.21 5.74
CA TYR A 83 -10.29 -35.54 5.93
C TYR A 83 -10.87 -36.32 4.76
N VAL A 84 -11.97 -37.03 5.03
CA VAL A 84 -12.84 -37.69 4.07
C VAL A 84 -14.29 -37.32 4.42
N ILE A 85 -15.04 -36.84 3.44
CA ILE A 85 -16.49 -36.63 3.50
C ILE A 85 -17.10 -37.54 2.45
N ARG A 86 -18.02 -38.43 2.83
CA ARG A 86 -18.62 -39.36 1.86
C ARG A 86 -20.03 -39.81 2.20
N ASP A 87 -20.78 -40.19 1.18
CA ASP A 87 -21.96 -41.02 1.33
C ASP A 87 -21.54 -42.50 1.45
N ARG A 88 -22.15 -43.20 2.41
CA ARG A 88 -22.12 -44.66 2.52
C ARG A 88 -23.52 -45.17 2.82
N ARG A 89 -24.17 -45.79 1.83
CA ARG A 89 -25.50 -46.42 1.97
C ARG A 89 -26.56 -45.45 2.53
N GLY A 90 -26.50 -44.16 2.16
CA GLY A 90 -27.43 -43.13 2.61
C GLY A 90 -27.05 -42.48 3.94
N ARG A 91 -25.91 -42.84 4.55
CA ARG A 91 -25.33 -42.19 5.73
C ARG A 91 -24.20 -41.28 5.29
N LEU A 92 -24.21 -40.02 5.75
CA LEU A 92 -23.09 -39.10 5.52
C LEU A 92 -22.00 -39.39 6.56
N ILE A 93 -20.75 -39.50 6.12
CA ILE A 93 -19.59 -39.74 6.97
C ILE A 93 -18.62 -38.58 6.81
N ILE A 94 -18.16 -38.01 7.93
CA ILE A 94 -17.10 -37.00 8.01
C ILE A 94 -16.02 -37.56 8.94
N ALA A 95 -14.91 -38.00 8.37
CA ALA A 95 -13.81 -38.64 9.09
C ALA A 95 -12.51 -37.87 8.93
N GLY A 96 -11.78 -37.68 10.03
CA GLY A 96 -10.45 -37.06 10.03
C GLY A 96 -9.32 -38.01 10.44
N SER A 97 -8.11 -37.75 9.94
CA SER A 97 -6.89 -38.47 10.36
C SER A 97 -6.46 -38.17 11.80
N ASP A 98 -6.81 -36.98 12.28
CA ASP A 98 -6.57 -36.41 13.61
C ASP A 98 -7.66 -35.36 13.93
N ARG A 99 -7.60 -34.74 15.13
CA ARG A 99 -8.62 -33.79 15.61
C ARG A 99 -8.88 -32.65 14.61
N ARG A 100 -7.82 -32.10 14.01
CA ARG A 100 -7.94 -30.96 13.07
C ARG A 100 -8.42 -31.41 11.69
N GLY A 101 -8.00 -32.60 11.23
CA GLY A 101 -8.59 -33.22 10.03
C GLY A 101 -10.11 -33.32 10.14
N THR A 102 -10.63 -33.81 11.27
CA THR A 102 -12.08 -33.91 11.50
C THR A 102 -12.76 -32.54 11.46
N ILE A 103 -12.17 -31.54 12.12
CA ILE A 103 -12.66 -30.14 12.11
C ILE A 103 -12.69 -29.56 10.69
N PHE A 104 -11.63 -29.75 9.89
CA PHE A 104 -11.56 -29.25 8.52
C PHE A 104 -12.55 -29.94 7.59
N GLY A 105 -12.82 -31.25 7.79
CA GLY A 105 -13.88 -31.95 7.07
C GLY A 105 -15.27 -31.39 7.37
N ILE A 106 -15.55 -31.06 8.64
CA ILE A 106 -16.80 -30.41 9.05
C ILE A 106 -16.95 -29.05 8.37
N TYR A 107 -15.93 -28.19 8.46
CA TYR A 107 -16.03 -26.84 7.89
C TYR A 107 -15.97 -26.83 6.36
N GLU A 108 -15.32 -27.80 5.71
CA GLU A 108 -15.43 -27.97 4.26
C GLU A 108 -16.87 -28.33 3.87
N PHE A 109 -17.55 -29.19 4.63
CA PHE A 109 -18.97 -29.49 4.39
C PHE A 109 -19.85 -28.24 4.59
N CYS A 110 -19.63 -27.46 5.67
CA CYS A 110 -20.35 -26.20 5.88
C CYS A 110 -20.16 -25.22 4.72
N ARG A 111 -18.94 -25.08 4.20
CA ARG A 111 -18.63 -24.15 3.10
C ARG A 111 -19.20 -24.66 1.77
N SER A 112 -18.80 -25.85 1.34
CA SER A 112 -19.06 -26.36 -0.01
C SER A 112 -20.49 -26.87 -0.22
N VAL A 113 -21.16 -27.39 0.82
CA VAL A 113 -22.51 -27.97 0.73
C VAL A 113 -23.54 -27.02 1.31
N LEU A 114 -23.35 -26.57 2.55
CA LEU A 114 -24.32 -25.66 3.20
C LEU A 114 -24.22 -24.24 2.63
N GLY A 115 -23.07 -23.82 2.11
CA GLY A 115 -22.85 -22.47 1.58
C GLY A 115 -22.59 -21.43 2.67
N VAL A 116 -22.10 -21.85 3.85
CA VAL A 116 -21.77 -20.94 4.95
C VAL A 116 -20.33 -20.44 4.77
N SER A 117 -20.19 -19.17 4.40
CA SER A 117 -18.87 -18.53 4.26
C SER A 117 -18.10 -18.52 5.59
N PRO A 118 -16.76 -18.71 5.57
CA PRO A 118 -15.90 -18.44 6.73
C PRO A 118 -16.08 -17.03 7.30
N TRP A 119 -16.46 -16.08 6.45
CA TRP A 119 -16.58 -14.65 6.77
C TRP A 119 -17.97 -14.23 7.24
N TYR A 120 -18.89 -15.17 7.53
CA TYR A 120 -20.26 -14.84 7.94
C TYR A 120 -20.33 -13.89 9.15
N PHE A 121 -19.35 -13.97 10.05
CA PHE A 121 -19.25 -13.09 11.20
C PHE A 121 -18.23 -11.96 10.99
N MET A 122 -17.03 -12.25 10.49
CA MET A 122 -15.97 -11.23 10.39
C MET A 122 -16.10 -10.29 9.18
N ALA A 123 -17.05 -10.52 8.26
CA ALA A 123 -17.37 -9.60 7.17
C ALA A 123 -18.85 -9.63 6.72
N ASP A 124 -19.75 -10.00 7.63
CA ASP A 124 -21.22 -10.00 7.45
C ASP A 124 -21.74 -10.74 6.20
N VAL A 125 -20.97 -11.70 5.68
CA VAL A 125 -21.41 -12.50 4.52
C VAL A 125 -22.70 -13.23 4.89
N PRO A 126 -23.81 -13.00 4.17
CA PRO A 126 -25.10 -13.55 4.56
C PRO A 126 -25.12 -15.08 4.43
N ILE A 127 -25.85 -15.73 5.32
CA ILE A 127 -26.14 -17.16 5.21
C ILE A 127 -27.47 -17.30 4.47
N HIS A 128 -27.41 -17.86 3.25
CA HIS A 128 -28.59 -18.05 2.41
C HIS A 128 -29.41 -19.27 2.86
N PRO A 129 -30.69 -19.10 3.23
CA PRO A 129 -31.58 -20.23 3.49
C PRO A 129 -31.78 -21.07 2.22
N LYS A 130 -31.86 -22.39 2.39
CA LYS A 130 -32.13 -23.35 1.32
C LYS A 130 -33.39 -24.17 1.65
N THR A 131 -34.07 -24.67 0.64
CA THR A 131 -35.20 -25.59 0.80
C THR A 131 -34.77 -27.06 0.84
N GLU A 132 -33.66 -27.38 0.19
CA GLU A 132 -33.03 -28.70 0.22
C GLU A 132 -31.55 -28.63 -0.18
N ILE A 133 -30.80 -29.65 0.21
CA ILE A 133 -29.47 -29.97 -0.33
C ILE A 133 -29.49 -31.38 -0.90
N ASN A 134 -28.78 -31.56 -2.02
CA ASN A 134 -28.68 -32.82 -2.73
C ASN A 134 -27.21 -33.17 -2.91
N LEU A 135 -26.80 -34.32 -2.36
CA LEU A 135 -25.49 -34.91 -2.60
C LEU A 135 -25.63 -36.01 -3.66
N PRO A 136 -24.73 -36.08 -4.65
CA PRO A 136 -24.78 -37.13 -5.66
C PRO A 136 -24.60 -38.52 -5.03
N ASP A 137 -25.06 -39.54 -5.77
CA ASP A 137 -24.70 -40.93 -5.48
C ASP A 137 -23.16 -41.08 -5.41
N ASP A 138 -22.67 -41.82 -4.41
CA ASP A 138 -21.24 -42.01 -4.15
C ASP A 138 -20.46 -40.69 -3.92
N TYR A 139 -21.12 -39.66 -3.35
CA TYR A 139 -20.44 -38.41 -2.95
C TYR A 139 -19.17 -38.73 -2.15
N HIS A 140 -18.04 -38.18 -2.57
CA HIS A 140 -16.75 -38.41 -1.94
C HIS A 140 -15.83 -37.21 -2.16
N VAL A 141 -15.39 -36.60 -1.05
CA VAL A 141 -14.40 -35.53 -1.01
C VAL A 141 -13.32 -35.94 -0.01
N SER A 142 -12.06 -35.89 -0.41
CA SER A 142 -10.94 -36.14 0.50
C SER A 142 -9.79 -35.21 0.20
N ASP A 143 -9.16 -34.65 1.22
CA ASP A 143 -8.08 -33.70 1.02
C ASP A 143 -7.14 -33.58 2.23
N HIS A 144 -5.99 -32.94 2.04
CA HIS A 144 -4.96 -32.70 3.07
C HIS A 144 -4.07 -31.49 2.72
N PRO A 145 -3.43 -30.85 3.71
CA PRO A 145 -2.61 -29.66 3.49
C PRO A 145 -1.24 -29.97 2.86
N SER A 146 -0.71 -28.98 2.12
CA SER A 146 0.68 -28.98 1.61
C SER A 146 1.69 -28.42 2.62
N ILE A 147 1.27 -27.45 3.45
CA ILE A 147 2.08 -26.83 4.52
C ILE A 147 1.54 -27.29 5.87
N GLU A 148 2.41 -27.75 6.78
CA GLU A 148 2.01 -28.37 8.05
C GLU A 148 1.43 -27.37 9.06
N TYR A 149 2.09 -26.23 9.27
CA TYR A 149 1.59 -25.16 10.12
C TYR A 149 1.27 -23.93 9.26
N ARG A 150 0.01 -23.52 9.26
CA ARG A 150 -0.54 -22.47 8.39
C ARG A 150 -1.23 -21.46 9.28
N GLY A 151 -0.65 -20.27 9.37
CA GLY A 151 -1.06 -19.32 10.36
C GLY A 151 -1.05 -17.86 9.96
N ILE A 152 -1.58 -17.07 10.88
CA ILE A 152 -1.60 -15.61 10.81
C ILE A 152 -0.84 -15.03 12.00
N PHE A 153 -0.37 -13.80 11.84
CA PHE A 153 0.08 -12.95 12.93
C PHE A 153 -0.88 -11.75 13.01
N ILE A 154 -1.52 -11.60 14.17
CA ILE A 154 -2.28 -10.40 14.53
C ILE A 154 -1.26 -9.39 15.06
N ASN A 155 -1.04 -8.33 14.30
CA ASN A 155 -0.07 -7.28 14.59
C ASN A 155 -0.67 -5.92 14.25
N ASP A 156 -0.05 -4.82 14.66
CA ASP A 156 -0.54 -3.47 14.37
C ASP A 156 -2.04 -3.35 14.71
N GLU A 157 -2.43 -3.97 15.82
CA GLU A 157 -3.80 -4.42 16.08
C GLU A 157 -4.66 -3.42 16.87
N GLU A 158 -4.22 -2.17 17.02
CA GLU A 158 -4.93 -1.15 17.80
C GLU A 158 -6.38 -0.96 17.32
N GLU A 159 -6.64 -1.03 16.02
CA GLU A 159 -7.99 -0.95 15.44
C GLU A 159 -8.86 -2.18 15.82
N LEU A 160 -8.27 -3.38 15.84
CA LEU A 160 -8.96 -4.59 16.29
C LEU A 160 -9.25 -4.53 17.79
N ASP A 161 -8.36 -3.94 18.58
CA ASP A 161 -8.55 -3.74 20.02
C ASP A 161 -9.67 -2.74 20.30
N HIS A 162 -9.73 -1.62 19.57
CA HIS A 162 -10.84 -0.68 19.66
C HIS A 162 -12.19 -1.36 19.35
N TRP A 163 -12.24 -2.19 18.32
CA TRP A 163 -13.44 -2.96 17.99
C TRP A 163 -13.81 -3.97 19.08
N ALA A 164 -12.83 -4.70 19.62
CA ALA A 164 -13.05 -5.64 20.72
C ALA A 164 -13.65 -4.92 21.95
N GLN A 165 -13.19 -3.69 22.22
CA GLN A 165 -13.73 -2.87 23.31
C GLN A 165 -15.15 -2.37 23.01
N ARG A 166 -15.39 -1.81 21.82
CA ARG A 166 -16.66 -1.15 21.47
C ARG A 166 -17.78 -2.15 21.18
N TYR A 167 -17.50 -3.20 20.41
CA TYR A 167 -18.51 -4.15 19.95
C TYR A 167 -18.63 -5.38 20.85
N LEU A 168 -17.50 -6.00 21.21
CA LEU A 168 -17.50 -7.18 22.07
C LEU A 168 -17.55 -6.82 23.56
N GLY A 169 -17.25 -5.57 23.95
CA GLY A 169 -17.24 -5.14 25.34
C GLY A 169 -16.13 -5.78 26.16
N GLU A 170 -15.03 -6.22 25.54
CA GLU A 170 -13.82 -6.65 26.24
C GLU A 170 -13.00 -5.43 26.68
N THR A 171 -12.09 -5.57 27.66
CA THR A 171 -11.19 -4.46 28.02
C THR A 171 -10.03 -4.31 27.03
N THR A 172 -9.74 -5.38 26.29
CA THR A 172 -8.73 -5.50 25.24
C THR A 172 -9.00 -6.82 24.50
N ILE A 173 -8.31 -7.11 23.40
CA ILE A 173 -8.39 -8.39 22.67
C ILE A 173 -8.24 -9.57 23.63
N GLY A 174 -9.32 -10.35 23.82
CA GLY A 174 -9.38 -11.42 24.81
C GLY A 174 -10.13 -12.66 24.33
N ILE A 175 -10.73 -13.39 25.26
CA ILE A 175 -11.38 -14.69 25.04
C ILE A 175 -12.47 -14.61 23.98
N ARG A 176 -13.32 -13.57 24.01
CA ARG A 176 -14.42 -13.44 23.05
C ARG A 176 -13.90 -13.11 21.66
N THR A 177 -12.90 -12.25 21.57
CA THR A 177 -12.24 -11.93 20.29
C THR A 177 -11.53 -13.15 19.72
N TYR A 178 -10.71 -13.83 20.51
CA TYR A 178 -9.99 -15.03 20.07
C TYR A 178 -10.92 -16.18 19.69
N GLU A 179 -12.05 -16.39 20.37
CA GLU A 179 -13.04 -17.39 19.97
C GLU A 179 -13.51 -17.16 18.51
N LYS A 180 -13.79 -15.91 18.13
CA LYS A 180 -14.20 -15.57 16.75
C LYS A 180 -13.07 -15.78 15.76
N ILE A 181 -11.84 -15.41 16.12
CA ILE A 181 -10.68 -15.55 15.24
C ILE A 181 -10.32 -17.04 15.07
N PHE A 182 -10.36 -17.84 16.13
CA PHE A 182 -10.09 -19.28 16.05
C PHE A 182 -11.13 -20.00 15.18
N GLU A 183 -12.42 -19.67 15.30
CA GLU A 183 -13.44 -20.21 14.40
C GLU A 183 -13.17 -19.81 12.94
N LEU A 184 -12.86 -18.54 12.67
CA LEU A 184 -12.51 -18.06 11.33
C LEU A 184 -11.31 -18.82 10.75
N MET A 185 -10.22 -18.95 11.52
CA MET A 185 -9.01 -19.65 11.09
C MET A 185 -9.30 -21.12 10.74
N LEU A 186 -10.05 -21.83 11.58
CA LEU A 186 -10.38 -23.23 11.32
C LEU A 186 -11.30 -23.39 10.10
N ARG A 187 -12.24 -22.46 9.89
CA ARG A 187 -13.09 -22.42 8.67
C ARG A 187 -12.27 -22.15 7.40
N LEU A 188 -11.17 -21.43 7.53
CA LEU A 188 -10.18 -21.23 6.46
C LEU A 188 -9.09 -22.33 6.42
N LYS A 189 -9.23 -23.42 7.19
CA LYS A 189 -8.27 -24.54 7.27
C LYS A 189 -6.86 -24.16 7.76
N MET A 190 -6.76 -23.11 8.58
CA MET A 190 -5.55 -22.70 9.29
C MET A 190 -5.51 -23.29 10.70
N ASN A 191 -4.31 -23.39 11.28
CA ASN A 191 -4.09 -24.06 12.57
C ASN A 191 -3.07 -23.36 13.49
N TYR A 192 -2.45 -22.26 13.08
CA TYR A 192 -1.33 -21.64 13.80
C TYR A 192 -1.53 -20.13 13.99
N LEU A 193 -1.26 -19.59 15.18
CA LEU A 193 -1.41 -18.16 15.47
C LEU A 193 -0.18 -17.58 16.18
N TRP A 194 0.27 -16.42 15.72
CA TRP A 194 0.97 -15.44 16.55
C TRP A 194 -0.06 -14.39 17.04
N PRO A 195 -0.30 -14.30 18.36
CA PRO A 195 -1.36 -13.46 18.92
C PRO A 195 -0.95 -11.98 18.99
N ALA A 196 -1.94 -11.12 19.27
CA ALA A 196 -1.74 -9.70 19.57
C ALA A 196 -0.72 -9.49 20.71
N MET A 197 0.11 -8.46 20.58
CA MET A 197 1.24 -8.20 21.47
C MET A 197 1.53 -6.71 21.76
N HIS A 198 0.95 -5.79 20.96
CA HIS A 198 1.12 -4.34 21.13
C HIS A 198 0.14 -3.73 22.12
N VAL A 199 -1.10 -4.22 22.17
CA VAL A 199 -2.13 -3.73 23.10
C VAL A 199 -2.12 -4.48 24.43
N ASN A 200 -1.78 -5.77 24.40
CA ASN A 200 -1.76 -6.66 25.56
C ASN A 200 -0.75 -7.80 25.40
N ALA A 201 -0.79 -8.80 26.29
CA ALA A 201 -0.04 -10.04 26.16
C ALA A 201 -0.96 -11.26 26.26
N PHE A 202 -0.90 -12.14 25.26
CA PHE A 202 -1.70 -13.37 25.22
C PHE A 202 -1.53 -14.23 26.49
N ASN A 203 -0.28 -14.42 26.93
CA ASN A 203 0.05 -15.31 28.04
C ASN A 203 -0.26 -14.71 29.43
N ALA A 204 -0.56 -13.41 29.50
CA ALA A 204 -0.97 -12.75 30.75
C ALA A 204 -2.33 -13.22 31.26
N ASN A 205 -3.19 -13.75 30.37
CA ASN A 205 -4.44 -14.43 30.73
C ASN A 205 -4.36 -15.93 30.36
N PRO A 206 -4.19 -16.84 31.34
CA PRO A 206 -4.10 -18.28 31.08
C PRO A 206 -5.31 -18.89 30.37
N GLU A 207 -6.48 -18.25 30.43
CA GLU A 207 -7.67 -18.72 29.73
C GLU A 207 -7.51 -18.63 28.20
N ASN A 208 -6.65 -17.75 27.69
CA ASN A 208 -6.39 -17.62 26.26
C ASN A 208 -5.76 -18.91 25.70
N ALA A 209 -4.74 -19.45 26.38
CA ALA A 209 -4.07 -20.69 25.99
C ALA A 209 -5.01 -21.91 26.12
N LYS A 210 -5.82 -21.95 27.18
CA LYS A 210 -6.86 -22.98 27.35
C LYS A 210 -7.88 -22.95 26.21
N LEU A 211 -8.33 -21.77 25.81
CA LEU A 211 -9.25 -21.62 24.68
C LEU A 211 -8.61 -22.10 23.38
N ALA A 212 -7.36 -21.75 23.13
CA ALA A 212 -6.63 -22.17 21.93
C ALA A 212 -6.56 -23.70 21.81
N ASP A 213 -6.12 -24.40 22.87
CA ASP A 213 -6.10 -25.87 22.83
C ASP A 213 -7.52 -26.47 22.75
N LYS A 214 -8.49 -25.91 23.49
CA LYS A 214 -9.90 -26.34 23.44
C LYS A 214 -10.49 -26.24 22.04
N MET A 215 -10.07 -25.27 21.23
CA MET A 215 -10.50 -25.12 19.83
C MET A 215 -9.56 -25.78 18.81
N GLY A 216 -8.37 -26.22 19.25
CA GLY A 216 -7.40 -26.93 18.42
C GLY A 216 -6.41 -26.04 17.67
N ILE A 217 -6.18 -24.80 18.11
CA ILE A 217 -5.20 -23.86 17.54
C ILE A 217 -3.85 -24.01 18.23
N VAL A 218 -2.79 -24.04 17.43
CA VAL A 218 -1.40 -24.03 17.89
C VAL A 218 -0.93 -22.58 18.06
N ILE A 219 -0.37 -22.24 19.21
CA ILE A 219 0.11 -20.88 19.49
C ILE A 219 1.63 -20.82 19.40
N GLY A 220 2.14 -19.82 18.71
CA GLY A 220 3.54 -19.41 18.79
C GLY A 220 3.67 -17.93 19.09
N THR A 221 4.90 -17.42 19.06
CA THR A 221 5.18 -16.01 19.32
C THR A 221 6.16 -15.42 18.31
N SER A 222 6.13 -14.09 18.19
CA SER A 222 6.96 -13.34 17.25
C SER A 222 8.47 -13.48 17.56
N HIS A 223 9.32 -13.00 16.66
CA HIS A 223 10.78 -13.11 16.75
C HIS A 223 11.44 -12.35 17.92
N CYS A 224 10.72 -11.52 18.67
CA CYS A 224 11.22 -10.82 19.87
C CYS A 224 10.60 -11.35 21.18
N ASP A 225 9.70 -12.33 21.07
CA ASP A 225 8.90 -12.86 22.17
C ASP A 225 9.34 -14.28 22.51
N MET A 226 10.38 -14.39 23.33
CA MET A 226 11.05 -15.65 23.63
C MET A 226 10.22 -16.52 24.58
N LEU A 227 10.15 -17.81 24.30
CA LEU A 227 9.51 -18.82 25.16
C LEU A 227 8.09 -18.42 25.62
N MET A 228 7.24 -17.98 24.70
CA MET A 228 5.84 -17.60 24.95
C MET A 228 5.64 -16.34 25.80
N ARG A 229 6.63 -15.43 25.84
CA ARG A 229 6.57 -14.16 26.58
C ARG A 229 6.55 -12.96 25.66
N SER A 230 5.51 -12.13 25.77
CA SER A 230 5.46 -10.79 25.17
C SER A 230 6.19 -9.79 26.07
N ASN A 231 7.48 -9.60 25.80
CA ASN A 231 8.38 -8.84 26.69
C ASN A 231 7.93 -7.41 26.93
N ASN A 232 7.36 -6.77 25.89
CA ASN A 232 6.85 -5.40 25.94
C ASN A 232 5.79 -5.18 27.02
N LYS A 233 4.94 -6.18 27.25
CA LYS A 233 3.79 -6.09 28.17
C LYS A 233 3.94 -6.93 29.43
N GLU A 234 4.81 -7.93 29.44
CA GLU A 234 4.93 -8.86 30.57
C GLU A 234 6.15 -8.60 31.47
N TRP A 235 7.30 -8.14 30.95
CA TRP A 235 8.54 -8.09 31.73
C TRP A 235 8.45 -7.19 32.97
N ARG A 236 8.02 -5.93 32.78
CA ARG A 236 7.92 -4.97 33.89
C ARG A 236 6.87 -5.38 34.93
N PRO A 237 5.61 -5.72 34.56
CA PRO A 237 4.64 -6.21 35.54
C PRO A 237 5.08 -7.48 36.27
N TRP A 238 5.79 -8.38 35.59
CA TRP A 238 6.33 -9.59 36.21
C TRP A 238 7.39 -9.28 37.27
N LEU A 239 8.35 -8.38 36.96
CA LEU A 239 9.36 -7.94 37.92
C LEU A 239 8.72 -7.35 39.18
N GLU A 240 7.74 -6.45 39.00
CA GLU A 240 7.00 -5.82 40.10
C GLU A 240 6.31 -6.87 40.99
N LYS A 241 5.65 -7.85 40.37
CA LYS A 241 4.99 -8.96 41.08
C LYS A 241 5.97 -9.82 41.87
N LYS A 242 7.19 -10.02 41.35
CA LYS A 242 8.26 -10.80 41.98
C LYS A 242 9.06 -10.01 43.01
N GLY A 243 8.85 -8.69 43.11
CA GLY A 243 9.60 -7.81 44.01
C GLY A 243 11.01 -7.47 43.50
N TYR A 244 11.28 -7.68 42.22
CA TYR A 244 12.48 -7.15 41.57
C TYR A 244 12.29 -5.66 41.23
N SER A 245 13.36 -4.88 41.27
CA SER A 245 13.33 -3.44 40.95
C SER A 245 14.48 -3.04 40.05
N GLY A 246 14.18 -2.27 39.00
CA GLY A 246 15.19 -1.66 38.13
C GLY A 246 16.03 -2.63 37.28
N MET A 247 15.52 -3.84 37.00
CA MET A 247 16.27 -4.83 36.20
C MET A 247 15.98 -4.66 34.70
N PRO A 248 17.02 -4.42 33.87
CA PRO A 248 16.83 -4.38 32.42
C PRO A 248 16.56 -5.80 31.89
N TYR A 249 15.86 -5.89 30.76
CA TYR A 249 15.76 -7.14 30.00
C TYR A 249 17.06 -7.33 29.20
N ASP A 250 18.15 -7.64 29.90
CA ASP A 250 19.49 -7.83 29.34
C ASP A 250 20.18 -8.99 30.09
N PHE A 251 20.50 -10.05 29.33
CA PHE A 251 21.12 -11.27 29.83
C PHE A 251 22.53 -11.05 30.38
N THR A 252 23.16 -9.93 30.03
CA THR A 252 24.55 -9.58 30.40
C THR A 252 24.65 -8.55 31.51
N ALA A 253 23.55 -7.90 31.88
CA ALA A 253 23.59 -6.76 32.80
C ALA A 253 24.07 -7.12 34.23
N SER A 254 23.73 -8.31 34.72
CA SER A 254 24.26 -8.89 35.98
C SER A 254 23.82 -10.34 36.13
N GLU A 255 24.43 -11.11 37.04
CA GLU A 255 23.99 -12.47 37.40
C GLU A 255 22.51 -12.49 37.82
N LYS A 256 22.08 -11.52 38.66
CA LYS A 256 20.68 -11.43 39.07
C LYS A 256 19.73 -11.12 37.92
N SER A 257 20.18 -10.33 36.93
CA SER A 257 19.39 -10.04 35.71
C SER A 257 19.19 -11.33 34.91
N ARG A 258 20.28 -12.09 34.73
CA ARG A 258 20.27 -13.39 34.06
C ARG A 258 19.34 -14.38 34.76
N ASP A 259 19.44 -14.52 36.08
CA ASP A 259 18.61 -15.42 36.88
C ASP A 259 17.13 -15.04 36.79
N ALA A 260 16.81 -13.74 36.86
CA ALA A 260 15.44 -13.25 36.72
C ALA A 260 14.86 -13.53 35.32
N ILE A 261 15.67 -13.39 34.26
CA ILE A 261 15.25 -13.72 32.89
C ILE A 261 14.99 -15.22 32.74
N ILE A 262 15.86 -16.06 33.31
CA ILE A 262 15.69 -17.53 33.30
C ILE A 262 14.41 -17.92 34.05
N GLU A 263 14.16 -17.37 35.24
CA GLU A 263 12.93 -17.63 36.01
C GLU A 263 11.68 -17.19 35.23
N TYR A 264 11.73 -16.01 34.62
CA TYR A 264 10.65 -15.46 33.83
C TYR A 264 10.26 -16.34 32.63
N TRP A 265 11.26 -16.89 31.94
CA TRP A 265 11.07 -17.84 30.85
C TRP A 265 10.58 -19.21 31.33
N GLN A 266 11.19 -19.75 32.38
CA GLN A 266 10.81 -21.03 33.01
C GLN A 266 9.32 -21.06 33.35
N GLU A 267 8.80 -20.01 33.99
CA GLU A 267 7.39 -19.91 34.35
C GLU A 267 6.44 -19.92 33.15
N ALA A 268 6.83 -19.33 32.01
CA ALA A 268 6.00 -19.37 30.81
C ALA A 268 5.95 -20.76 30.18
N VAL A 269 7.07 -21.50 30.20
CA VAL A 269 7.12 -22.89 29.74
C VAL A 269 6.27 -23.76 30.66
N GLU A 270 6.36 -23.59 31.98
CA GLU A 270 5.53 -24.31 32.96
C GLU A 270 4.03 -24.03 32.78
N GLN A 271 3.66 -22.78 32.53
CA GLN A 271 2.27 -22.37 32.30
C GLN A 271 1.67 -23.03 31.04
N ASN A 272 2.49 -23.29 30.01
CA ASN A 272 2.04 -23.76 28.70
C ASN A 272 2.37 -25.24 28.40
N LYS A 273 3.00 -25.96 29.32
CA LYS A 273 3.51 -27.33 29.10
C LYS A 273 2.46 -28.33 28.60
N ASP A 274 1.20 -28.14 28.97
CA ASP A 274 0.08 -29.04 28.66
C ASP A 274 -0.69 -28.63 27.38
N TYR A 275 -0.28 -27.56 26.70
CA TYR A 275 -0.93 -27.05 25.50
C TYR A 275 -0.07 -27.23 24.23
N GLU A 276 -0.71 -27.24 23.07
CA GLU A 276 0.00 -27.31 21.79
C GLU A 276 0.56 -25.93 21.42
N VAL A 277 1.81 -25.68 21.80
CA VAL A 277 2.53 -24.43 21.52
C VAL A 277 3.87 -24.69 20.82
N THR A 278 4.42 -23.64 20.21
CA THR A 278 5.79 -23.61 19.69
C THR A 278 6.62 -22.62 20.49
N TYR A 279 7.88 -22.94 20.76
CA TYR A 279 8.76 -22.06 21.52
C TYR A 279 9.72 -21.32 20.59
N THR A 280 9.67 -19.99 20.62
CA THR A 280 10.65 -19.11 19.96
C THR A 280 11.91 -18.99 20.82
N LEU A 281 13.07 -19.28 20.24
CA LEU A 281 14.37 -19.23 20.91
C LEU A 281 15.28 -18.18 20.27
N GLY A 282 16.33 -17.79 21.01
CA GLY A 282 17.19 -16.64 20.73
C GLY A 282 16.89 -15.47 21.68
N MET A 283 17.33 -14.27 21.33
CA MET A 283 17.01 -13.05 22.09
C MET A 283 17.18 -11.81 21.22
N ARG A 284 16.21 -10.90 21.33
CA ARG A 284 16.24 -9.54 20.78
C ARG A 284 15.80 -8.56 21.86
N GLY A 285 15.77 -7.26 21.54
CA GLY A 285 15.24 -6.26 22.47
C GLY A 285 13.74 -6.39 22.72
N VAL A 286 13.23 -5.62 23.69
CA VAL A 286 11.88 -5.78 24.29
C VAL A 286 10.71 -5.60 23.30
N HIS A 287 10.88 -4.87 22.19
CA HIS A 287 9.79 -4.54 21.26
C HIS A 287 10.29 -4.29 19.82
N ASP A 288 10.73 -5.35 19.14
CA ASP A 288 11.35 -5.33 17.80
C ASP A 288 12.60 -4.43 17.65
N THR A 289 13.24 -4.13 18.78
CA THR A 289 14.52 -3.40 18.79
C THR A 289 15.70 -4.37 18.73
N GLU A 290 16.83 -3.87 18.21
CA GLU A 290 18.09 -4.61 18.21
C GLU A 290 18.51 -5.02 19.63
N LEU A 291 19.21 -6.15 19.73
CA LEU A 291 19.88 -6.57 20.95
C LEU A 291 21.12 -5.67 21.19
N GLU A 292 21.06 -4.82 22.21
CA GLU A 292 22.14 -3.93 22.67
C GLU A 292 22.58 -4.27 24.11
N PRO A 293 23.39 -5.32 24.32
CA PRO A 293 23.79 -5.75 25.66
C PRO A 293 24.80 -4.77 26.27
N VAL A 294 24.61 -4.44 27.56
CA VAL A 294 25.48 -3.51 28.29
C VAL A 294 26.93 -4.00 28.34
N ALA A 295 27.15 -5.32 28.47
CA ALA A 295 28.50 -5.89 28.51
C ALA A 295 29.27 -5.74 27.18
N LEU A 296 28.58 -5.49 26.07
CA LEU A 296 29.19 -5.33 24.74
C LEU A 296 29.31 -3.85 24.33
N ALA A 297 28.94 -2.92 25.21
CA ALA A 297 29.00 -1.49 24.94
C ALA A 297 30.44 -1.05 24.61
N GLY A 298 30.61 -0.43 23.45
CA GLY A 298 31.90 0.09 22.97
C GLY A 298 32.62 -0.82 21.96
N LEU A 299 32.22 -2.08 21.82
CA LEU A 299 32.69 -2.95 20.73
C LEU A 299 32.12 -2.49 19.39
N LYS A 300 32.84 -2.74 18.28
CA LYS A 300 32.41 -2.36 16.92
C LYS A 300 32.83 -3.42 15.89
N GLY A 301 32.16 -3.41 14.74
CA GLY A 301 32.51 -4.26 13.60
C GLY A 301 32.54 -5.75 13.95
N ASP A 302 33.57 -6.45 13.48
CA ASP A 302 33.71 -7.90 13.63
C ASP A 302 33.81 -8.36 15.09
N GLU A 303 34.39 -7.54 15.97
CA GLU A 303 34.50 -7.84 17.41
C GLU A 303 33.12 -7.85 18.09
N LEU A 304 32.31 -6.81 17.83
CA LEU A 304 30.93 -6.75 18.31
C LEU A 304 30.10 -7.92 17.76
N ARG A 305 30.25 -8.23 16.47
CA ARG A 305 29.53 -9.34 15.84
C ARG A 305 29.88 -10.68 16.50
N SER A 306 31.17 -10.96 16.71
CA SER A 306 31.62 -12.22 17.33
C SER A 306 31.10 -12.34 18.76
N ALA A 307 31.16 -11.27 19.55
CA ALA A 307 30.64 -11.26 20.92
C ALA A 307 29.11 -11.41 20.98
N LYS A 308 28.38 -10.83 20.01
CA LYS A 308 26.93 -11.06 19.87
C LYS A 308 26.58 -12.51 19.51
N ILE A 309 27.40 -13.16 18.67
CA ILE A 309 27.24 -14.58 18.35
C ILE A 309 27.41 -15.43 19.61
N GLU A 310 28.53 -15.27 20.33
CA GLU A 310 28.80 -16.03 21.57
C GLU A 310 27.69 -15.85 22.61
N LEU A 311 27.24 -14.61 22.82
CA LEU A 311 26.13 -14.31 23.73
C LEU A 311 24.84 -15.03 23.32
N LEU A 312 24.51 -15.04 22.03
CA LEU A 312 23.27 -15.64 21.55
C LEU A 312 23.33 -17.17 21.64
N GLU A 313 24.50 -17.78 21.44
CA GLU A 313 24.73 -19.21 21.72
C GLU A 313 24.51 -19.52 23.21
N ASP A 314 25.07 -18.72 24.13
CA ASP A 314 24.87 -18.87 25.58
C ASP A 314 23.40 -18.74 26.01
N VAL A 315 22.66 -17.84 25.37
CA VAL A 315 21.23 -17.65 25.62
C VAL A 315 20.43 -18.85 25.14
N ILE A 316 20.69 -19.34 23.93
CA ILE A 316 20.02 -20.52 23.37
C ILE A 316 20.27 -21.74 24.27
N ASP A 317 21.50 -21.95 24.71
CA ASP A 317 21.86 -23.03 25.65
C ASP A 317 21.07 -22.96 26.97
N ALA A 318 20.81 -21.76 27.49
CA ALA A 318 20.00 -21.58 28.69
C ALA A 318 18.52 -21.90 28.42
N GLN A 319 18.00 -21.51 27.27
CA GLN A 319 16.62 -21.78 26.86
C GLN A 319 16.38 -23.27 26.61
N GLU A 320 17.32 -23.99 26.01
CA GLU A 320 17.21 -25.44 25.84
C GLU A 320 17.17 -26.17 27.18
N LYS A 321 18.00 -25.76 28.15
CA LYS A 321 17.96 -26.32 29.52
C LYS A 321 16.61 -26.11 30.20
N ILE A 322 15.97 -24.95 29.99
CA ILE A 322 14.61 -24.69 30.47
C ILE A 322 13.63 -25.70 29.87
N LEU A 323 13.65 -25.87 28.54
CA LEU A 323 12.75 -26.81 27.86
C LEU A 323 12.98 -28.25 28.33
N ASP A 324 14.23 -28.71 28.37
CA ASP A 324 14.59 -30.08 28.76
C ASP A 324 14.24 -30.42 30.23
N SER A 325 14.32 -29.43 31.12
CA SER A 325 14.01 -29.64 32.54
C SER A 325 12.51 -29.51 32.86
N THR A 326 11.73 -28.87 31.98
CA THR A 326 10.31 -28.58 32.22
C THR A 326 9.38 -29.52 31.48
N LEU A 327 9.75 -29.95 30.27
CA LEU A 327 8.89 -30.71 29.37
C LEU A 327 9.30 -32.18 29.31
N GLU A 328 8.32 -33.05 29.25
CA GLU A 328 8.53 -34.51 29.09
C GLU A 328 8.57 -34.95 27.61
N TYR A 329 8.49 -33.98 26.68
CA TYR A 329 8.49 -34.19 25.24
C TYR A 329 9.37 -33.14 24.56
N THR A 330 9.81 -33.43 23.33
CA THR A 330 10.52 -32.45 22.50
C THR A 330 9.52 -31.52 21.81
N PRO A 331 9.45 -30.23 22.17
CA PRO A 331 8.54 -29.30 21.52
C PRO A 331 9.08 -28.85 20.16
N MET A 332 8.23 -28.21 19.37
CA MET A 332 8.71 -27.49 18.18
C MET A 332 9.42 -26.21 18.62
N LYS A 333 10.71 -26.12 18.28
CA LYS A 333 11.57 -24.96 18.50
C LYS A 333 11.68 -24.15 17.22
N ILE A 334 11.48 -22.84 17.29
CA ILE A 334 11.59 -21.94 16.15
C ILE A 334 12.68 -20.89 16.39
N PHE A 335 13.42 -20.56 15.34
CA PHE A 335 14.40 -19.47 15.33
C PHE A 335 14.18 -18.61 14.09
N VAL A 336 14.10 -17.30 14.30
CA VAL A 336 13.82 -16.33 13.24
C VAL A 336 15.05 -15.44 13.03
N PRO A 337 15.89 -15.67 12.00
CA PRO A 337 16.98 -14.78 11.65
C PRO A 337 16.43 -13.48 11.01
N TYR A 338 15.85 -12.60 11.82
CA TYR A 338 15.21 -11.37 11.37
C TYR A 338 16.13 -10.15 11.56
N LYS A 339 16.10 -9.23 10.59
CA LYS A 339 16.89 -7.99 10.56
C LYS A 339 18.38 -8.23 10.88
N GLU A 340 18.88 -7.75 12.02
CA GLU A 340 20.27 -7.85 12.43
C GLU A 340 20.70 -9.29 12.72
N VAL A 341 19.77 -10.15 13.15
CA VAL A 341 20.06 -11.55 13.51
C VAL A 341 20.43 -12.38 12.27
N LEU A 342 19.92 -12.01 11.10
CA LEU A 342 20.31 -12.65 9.84
C LEU A 342 21.81 -12.51 9.59
N GLU A 343 22.38 -11.34 9.89
CA GLU A 343 23.83 -11.12 9.75
C GLU A 343 24.62 -12.03 10.71
N LEU A 344 24.16 -12.20 11.95
CA LEU A 344 24.80 -13.09 12.92
C LEU A 344 24.78 -14.55 12.45
N TYR A 345 23.62 -15.02 12.00
CA TYR A 345 23.45 -16.36 11.42
C TYR A 345 24.36 -16.59 10.21
N ASP A 346 24.42 -15.61 9.32
CA ASP A 346 25.20 -15.70 8.09
C ASP A 346 26.72 -15.65 8.33
N ASN A 347 27.16 -15.18 9.50
CA ASN A 347 28.57 -15.06 9.90
C ASN A 347 29.00 -16.07 10.98
N GLY A 348 28.21 -17.13 11.24
CA GLY A 348 28.68 -18.30 11.98
C GLY A 348 27.95 -18.64 13.27
N LEU A 349 26.87 -17.93 13.63
CA LEU A 349 25.99 -18.36 14.73
C LEU A 349 25.43 -19.76 14.47
N LYS A 350 25.68 -20.69 15.39
CA LYS A 350 25.22 -22.07 15.27
C LYS A 350 23.82 -22.23 15.85
N ILE A 351 22.94 -22.84 15.07
CA ILE A 351 21.59 -23.20 15.49
C ILE A 351 21.44 -24.73 15.40
N PRO A 352 20.94 -25.43 16.44
CA PRO A 352 20.72 -26.87 16.40
C PRO A 352 19.78 -27.34 15.29
N ASP A 353 20.10 -28.46 14.63
CA ASP A 353 19.45 -28.94 13.39
C ASP A 353 17.95 -29.22 13.51
N ASP A 354 17.45 -29.46 14.72
CA ASP A 354 16.06 -29.74 15.02
C ASP A 354 15.20 -28.46 15.17
N PHE A 355 15.81 -27.27 15.14
CA PHE A 355 15.08 -26.00 15.12
C PHE A 355 14.52 -25.76 13.72
N THR A 356 13.26 -25.30 13.66
CA THR A 356 12.68 -24.77 12.42
C THR A 356 13.22 -23.36 12.19
N LEU A 357 13.94 -23.16 11.08
CA LEU A 357 14.40 -21.82 10.69
C LEU A 357 13.28 -21.07 9.97
N ILE A 358 12.86 -19.92 10.48
CA ILE A 358 11.80 -19.10 9.89
C ILE A 358 12.43 -17.99 9.06
N TRP A 359 12.43 -18.16 7.73
CA TRP A 359 12.87 -17.13 6.79
C TRP A 359 11.86 -15.99 6.73
N VAL A 360 12.31 -14.81 6.31
CA VAL A 360 11.52 -13.59 6.35
C VAL A 360 11.50 -12.92 4.99
N ASN A 361 10.38 -12.32 4.63
CA ASN A 361 10.39 -11.29 3.60
C ASN A 361 10.94 -9.96 4.16
N ASP A 362 11.11 -9.02 3.27
CA ASP A 362 11.46 -7.61 3.45
C ASP A 362 10.38 -6.71 4.07
N ASN A 363 9.27 -7.30 4.53
CA ASN A 363 8.05 -6.63 4.95
C ASN A 363 7.16 -6.01 3.84
N TYR A 364 7.50 -6.11 2.55
CA TYR A 364 6.68 -5.64 1.40
C TYR A 364 6.29 -6.76 0.43
N GLY A 365 6.64 -7.99 0.78
CA GLY A 365 6.27 -9.18 0.00
C GLY A 365 7.37 -9.68 -0.92
N HIS A 366 8.65 -9.38 -0.64
CA HIS A 366 9.80 -9.94 -1.34
C HIS A 366 10.65 -10.79 -0.40
N VAL A 367 10.75 -12.09 -0.65
CA VAL A 367 11.54 -13.00 0.20
C VAL A 367 13.02 -12.62 0.11
N ARG A 368 13.67 -12.40 1.27
CA ARG A 368 15.06 -11.89 1.31
C ARG A 368 16.10 -12.91 0.87
N ARG A 369 15.95 -14.16 1.32
CA ARG A 369 16.73 -15.31 0.85
C ARG A 369 16.01 -16.63 1.08
N TYR A 370 16.42 -17.65 0.33
CA TYR A 370 15.96 -19.03 0.47
C TYR A 370 17.05 -19.88 1.16
N PRO A 371 16.69 -21.03 1.76
CA PRO A 371 17.67 -21.92 2.37
C PRO A 371 18.63 -22.50 1.33
N ASN A 372 19.91 -22.58 1.67
CA ASN A 372 20.89 -23.31 0.88
C ASN A 372 20.73 -24.84 1.04
N GLU A 373 21.49 -25.63 0.28
CA GLU A 373 21.38 -27.10 0.30
C GLU A 373 21.60 -27.75 1.67
N ASN A 374 22.43 -27.19 2.55
CA ASN A 374 22.58 -27.67 3.92
C ASN A 374 21.36 -27.29 4.78
N GLU A 375 20.90 -26.04 4.68
CA GLU A 375 19.73 -25.53 5.40
C GLU A 375 18.45 -26.29 5.02
N LYS A 376 18.32 -26.74 3.76
CA LYS A 376 17.21 -27.60 3.28
C LYS A 376 17.17 -28.99 3.92
N ARG A 377 18.31 -29.51 4.40
CA ARG A 377 18.44 -30.87 4.97
C ARG A 377 18.21 -30.94 6.48
N ARG A 378 18.05 -29.81 7.16
CA ARG A 378 17.85 -29.73 8.62
C ARG A 378 16.60 -30.50 9.04
N SER A 379 16.67 -31.23 10.15
CA SER A 379 15.56 -32.06 10.64
C SER A 379 14.36 -31.23 11.13
N GLY A 380 14.61 -30.02 11.64
CA GLY A 380 13.56 -29.05 12.00
C GLY A 380 12.84 -28.46 10.78
N GLY A 381 13.45 -28.52 9.60
CA GLY A 381 12.91 -27.93 8.38
C GLY A 381 12.95 -26.40 8.38
N ASN A 382 12.19 -25.80 7.45
CA ASN A 382 12.20 -24.37 7.19
C ASN A 382 10.77 -23.83 7.13
N GLY A 383 10.56 -22.66 7.72
CA GLY A 383 9.32 -21.89 7.68
C GLY A 383 9.50 -20.49 7.10
N LEU A 384 8.40 -19.76 6.97
CA LEU A 384 8.33 -18.42 6.41
C LEU A 384 7.47 -17.50 7.27
N TYR A 385 7.97 -16.31 7.53
CA TYR A 385 7.22 -15.16 8.00
C TYR A 385 7.06 -14.14 6.87
N TYR A 386 5.82 -13.87 6.47
CA TYR A 386 5.46 -13.01 5.33
C TYR A 386 4.57 -11.84 5.79
N HIS A 387 4.39 -10.80 4.96
CA HIS A 387 3.63 -9.61 5.32
C HIS A 387 2.57 -9.25 4.28
N ASN A 388 1.33 -9.05 4.75
CA ASN A 388 0.24 -8.38 4.05
C ASN A 388 -0.23 -7.11 4.76
N SER A 389 0.37 -6.80 5.91
CA SER A 389 0.27 -5.57 6.68
C SER A 389 1.66 -5.25 7.24
N TYR A 390 2.03 -3.98 7.31
CA TYR A 390 3.31 -3.59 7.92
C TYR A 390 3.26 -2.16 8.49
N TRP A 391 3.50 -2.08 9.80
CA TRP A 391 3.85 -0.82 10.46
C TRP A 391 5.34 -0.54 10.28
N ALA A 392 5.63 0.66 9.79
CA ALA A 392 6.95 1.21 9.67
C ALA A 392 6.97 2.66 10.18
N PRO A 393 8.17 3.26 10.31
CA PRO A 393 8.29 4.70 10.22
C PRO A 393 7.52 5.22 8.99
N PRO A 394 6.88 6.37 9.08
CA PRO A 394 6.01 6.84 8.02
C PRO A 394 6.66 7.09 6.66
N GLY A 395 5.80 7.17 5.64
CA GLY A 395 6.19 7.09 4.24
C GLY A 395 6.56 5.67 3.77
N ALA A 396 6.50 4.68 4.67
CA ALA A 396 6.85 3.29 4.39
C ALA A 396 5.73 2.30 4.81
N SER A 397 4.89 2.64 5.79
CA SER A 397 3.79 1.78 6.26
C SER A 397 2.70 1.54 5.22
N TYR A 398 2.00 0.42 5.36
CA TYR A 398 0.74 0.15 4.66
C TYR A 398 -0.17 -0.69 5.58
N LEU A 399 -1.14 -0.01 6.17
CA LEU A 399 -2.03 -0.57 7.21
C LEU A 399 -3.51 -0.37 6.86
N PHE A 400 -3.82 0.59 6.00
CA PHE A 400 -5.19 0.86 5.58
C PHE A 400 -5.63 -0.16 4.53
N LEU A 401 -4.82 -0.39 3.50
CA LEU A 401 -5.12 -1.32 2.42
C LEU A 401 -3.88 -2.14 2.03
N CYS A 402 -4.04 -3.46 1.93
CA CYS A 402 -3.04 -4.27 1.25
C CYS A 402 -3.23 -4.17 -0.27
N SER A 403 -2.22 -3.63 -0.93
CA SER A 403 -2.11 -3.58 -2.39
C SER A 403 -1.09 -4.59 -2.94
N ILE A 404 -0.58 -5.53 -2.13
CA ILE A 404 0.31 -6.58 -2.63
C ILE A 404 -0.53 -7.53 -3.51
N PRO A 405 -0.23 -7.66 -4.82
CA PRO A 405 -1.02 -8.50 -5.71
C PRO A 405 -1.00 -9.97 -5.29
N LEU A 406 -2.12 -10.67 -5.47
CA LEU A 406 -2.19 -12.11 -5.23
C LEU A 406 -1.16 -12.88 -6.08
N SER A 407 -0.87 -12.39 -7.29
CA SER A 407 0.15 -12.93 -8.19
C SER A 407 1.57 -12.85 -7.59
N GLN A 408 1.88 -11.79 -6.83
CA GLN A 408 3.14 -11.63 -6.09
C GLN A 408 3.22 -12.66 -4.97
N THR A 409 2.19 -12.72 -4.12
CA THR A 409 2.09 -13.71 -3.03
C THR A 409 2.25 -15.13 -3.56
N ARG A 410 1.55 -15.48 -4.64
CA ARG A 410 1.69 -16.78 -5.30
C ARG A 410 3.12 -17.05 -5.74
N ASN A 411 3.76 -16.11 -6.45
CA ASN A 411 5.10 -16.31 -6.99
C ASN A 411 6.13 -16.50 -5.88
N GLU A 412 6.09 -15.67 -4.84
CA GLU A 412 7.03 -15.74 -3.72
C GLU A 412 6.84 -17.00 -2.87
N LEU A 413 5.59 -17.34 -2.54
CA LEU A 413 5.28 -18.53 -1.74
C LEU A 413 5.53 -19.83 -2.53
N LYS A 414 5.32 -19.83 -3.85
CA LYS A 414 5.69 -20.95 -4.71
C LYS A 414 7.20 -21.15 -4.74
N LYS A 415 7.99 -20.09 -4.93
CA LYS A 415 9.45 -20.16 -4.82
C LYS A 415 9.90 -20.66 -3.44
N ALA A 416 9.29 -20.16 -2.36
CA ALA A 416 9.58 -20.63 -1.00
C ALA A 416 9.33 -22.14 -0.85
N TYR A 417 8.18 -22.64 -1.33
CA TYR A 417 7.86 -24.06 -1.32
C TYR A 417 8.85 -24.89 -2.16
N GLU A 418 9.16 -24.45 -3.37
CA GLU A 418 10.09 -25.14 -4.29
C GLU A 418 11.52 -25.18 -3.71
N GLU A 419 11.94 -24.12 -3.01
CA GLU A 419 13.23 -24.04 -2.32
C GLU A 419 13.22 -24.68 -0.92
N GLY A 420 12.18 -25.44 -0.55
CA GLY A 420 12.19 -26.28 0.66
C GLY A 420 11.65 -25.64 1.94
N ILE A 421 11.03 -24.46 1.86
CA ILE A 421 10.35 -23.80 2.98
C ILE A 421 8.92 -24.34 3.10
N ARG A 422 8.74 -25.47 3.81
CA ARG A 422 7.48 -26.26 3.81
C ARG A 422 6.90 -26.56 5.20
N LYS A 423 7.60 -26.22 6.28
CA LYS A 423 7.22 -26.61 7.64
C LYS A 423 6.12 -25.71 8.22
N LEU A 424 6.37 -24.41 8.25
CA LEU A 424 5.50 -23.43 8.90
C LEU A 424 5.43 -22.16 8.06
N TRP A 425 4.24 -21.72 7.68
CA TRP A 425 4.02 -20.39 7.13
C TRP A 425 3.15 -19.57 8.09
N VAL A 426 3.59 -18.35 8.37
CA VAL A 426 2.85 -17.37 9.16
C VAL A 426 2.91 -16.03 8.43
N THR A 427 1.76 -15.36 8.32
CA THR A 427 1.67 -14.09 7.59
C THR A 427 1.07 -13.01 8.49
N ASN A 428 1.70 -11.83 8.53
CA ASN A 428 1.16 -10.64 9.18
C ASN A 428 -0.06 -10.14 8.41
N PHE A 429 -1.23 -10.23 9.04
CA PHE A 429 -2.51 -9.73 8.53
C PHE A 429 -3.04 -8.55 9.35
N GLY A 430 -2.17 -7.82 10.05
CA GLY A 430 -2.56 -6.61 10.77
C GLY A 430 -3.72 -6.88 11.75
N ALA A 431 -4.70 -6.00 11.71
CA ALA A 431 -5.99 -6.09 12.40
C ALA A 431 -7.01 -7.06 11.76
N ILE A 432 -6.59 -7.97 10.86
CA ILE A 432 -7.40 -8.89 10.04
C ILE A 432 -8.21 -8.17 8.94
N LYS A 433 -8.92 -7.09 9.25
CA LYS A 433 -9.70 -6.32 8.28
C LYS A 433 -8.87 -5.13 7.78
N PRO A 434 -8.95 -4.76 6.48
CA PRO A 434 -9.77 -5.33 5.40
C PRO A 434 -8.98 -6.34 4.52
N LEU A 435 -8.36 -7.37 5.12
CA LEU A 435 -7.47 -8.33 4.43
C LEU A 435 -8.11 -9.69 4.14
N GLU A 436 -9.44 -9.74 4.09
CA GLU A 436 -10.20 -10.98 3.95
C GLU A 436 -9.88 -11.74 2.66
N GLN A 437 -9.75 -11.01 1.54
CA GLN A 437 -9.38 -11.56 0.24
C GLN A 437 -7.97 -12.18 0.26
N GLN A 438 -6.99 -11.44 0.78
CA GLN A 438 -5.59 -11.87 0.87
C GLN A 438 -5.46 -13.07 1.81
N MET A 439 -6.14 -13.05 2.96
CA MET A 439 -6.14 -14.13 3.94
C MET A 439 -6.79 -15.40 3.39
N THR A 440 -7.91 -15.27 2.65
CA THR A 440 -8.56 -16.41 2.00
C THR A 440 -7.68 -17.03 0.92
N TYR A 441 -7.05 -16.19 0.08
CA TYR A 441 -6.13 -16.67 -0.96
C TYR A 441 -4.90 -17.36 -0.36
N TYR A 442 -4.28 -16.75 0.66
CA TYR A 442 -3.16 -17.33 1.39
C TYR A 442 -3.51 -18.70 2.00
N ALA A 443 -4.66 -18.80 2.67
CA ALA A 443 -5.07 -20.05 3.30
C ALA A 443 -5.29 -21.18 2.29
N GLN A 444 -5.95 -20.87 1.16
CA GLN A 444 -6.14 -21.82 0.07
C GLN A 444 -4.80 -22.20 -0.58
N LEU A 445 -3.93 -21.21 -0.83
CA LEU A 445 -2.62 -21.44 -1.42
C LEU A 445 -1.74 -22.30 -0.52
N ALA A 446 -1.67 -22.05 0.78
CA ALA A 446 -0.89 -22.86 1.73
C ALA A 446 -1.40 -24.31 1.84
N TRP A 447 -2.71 -24.51 1.65
CA TRP A 447 -3.31 -25.84 1.58
C TRP A 447 -2.93 -26.59 0.28
N ASP A 448 -2.84 -25.87 -0.85
CA ASP A 448 -2.74 -26.45 -2.19
C ASP A 448 -1.38 -26.33 -2.90
N ILE A 449 -0.42 -25.55 -2.38
CA ILE A 449 0.80 -25.16 -3.12
C ILE A 449 1.61 -26.34 -3.67
N GLY A 450 1.56 -27.51 -3.01
CA GLY A 450 2.26 -28.73 -3.44
C GLY A 450 1.50 -29.62 -4.41
N LYS A 451 0.27 -29.26 -4.77
CA LYS A 451 -0.62 -30.04 -5.65
C LYS A 451 -0.57 -29.51 -7.08
N GLY A 452 -0.85 -30.37 -8.06
CA GLY A 452 -1.06 -29.96 -9.46
C GLY A 452 -2.44 -29.35 -9.67
N ASP A 453 -2.59 -28.52 -10.70
CA ASP A 453 -3.86 -27.92 -11.17
C ASP A 453 -4.81 -27.45 -10.05
N THR A 454 -4.48 -26.31 -9.42
CA THR A 454 -5.22 -25.76 -8.28
C THR A 454 -5.86 -24.42 -8.64
N ILE A 455 -6.96 -24.04 -7.97
CA ILE A 455 -7.65 -22.78 -8.27
C ILE A 455 -6.76 -21.54 -8.05
N CYS A 456 -5.78 -21.63 -7.15
CA CYS A 456 -4.82 -20.55 -6.90
C CYS A 456 -3.74 -20.44 -7.99
N ALA A 457 -3.70 -21.35 -8.97
CA ALA A 457 -2.83 -21.23 -10.13
C ALA A 457 -3.20 -20.02 -11.01
N ASP A 458 -4.46 -19.58 -10.98
CA ASP A 458 -4.96 -18.37 -11.64
C ASP A 458 -5.80 -17.53 -10.63
N GLU A 459 -5.29 -16.36 -10.29
CA GLU A 459 -5.92 -15.39 -9.40
C GLU A 459 -7.27 -14.88 -9.92
N VAL A 460 -7.48 -14.81 -11.24
CA VAL A 460 -8.76 -14.42 -11.82
C VAL A 460 -9.80 -15.52 -11.60
N GLU A 461 -9.42 -16.78 -11.80
CA GLU A 461 -10.32 -17.92 -11.53
C GLU A 461 -10.67 -18.04 -10.05
N PHE A 462 -9.66 -17.89 -9.16
CA PHE A 462 -9.88 -17.85 -7.73
C PHE A 462 -10.84 -16.74 -7.32
N LEU A 463 -10.59 -15.50 -7.77
CA LEU A 463 -11.43 -14.36 -7.41
C LEU A 463 -12.84 -14.50 -7.97
N ALA A 464 -12.99 -14.99 -9.20
CA ALA A 464 -14.31 -15.20 -9.79
C ALA A 464 -15.12 -16.19 -8.95
N LYS A 465 -14.50 -17.31 -8.55
CA LYS A 465 -15.12 -18.31 -7.69
C LYS A 465 -15.44 -17.73 -6.30
N TRP A 466 -14.51 -17.03 -5.67
CA TRP A 466 -14.71 -16.46 -4.34
C TRP A 466 -15.85 -15.44 -4.30
N ILE A 467 -15.96 -14.61 -5.35
CA ILE A 467 -17.06 -13.64 -5.50
C ILE A 467 -18.39 -14.37 -5.71
N ASP A 468 -18.45 -15.36 -6.60
CA ASP A 468 -19.69 -16.08 -6.93
C ASP A 468 -20.15 -17.03 -5.82
N GLU A 469 -19.23 -17.45 -4.92
CA GLU A 469 -19.57 -18.18 -3.69
C GLU A 469 -20.10 -17.25 -2.59
N THR A 470 -19.80 -15.95 -2.66
CA THR A 470 -20.11 -14.97 -1.60
C THR A 470 -21.34 -14.12 -1.93
N PHE A 471 -21.55 -13.78 -3.21
CA PHE A 471 -22.57 -12.83 -3.66
C PHE A 471 -23.45 -13.42 -4.76
N SER A 472 -24.72 -12.99 -4.76
CA SER A 472 -25.67 -13.29 -5.82
C SER A 472 -25.28 -12.62 -7.14
N GLY A 473 -25.85 -13.12 -8.26
CA GLY A 473 -25.75 -12.46 -9.57
C GLY A 473 -24.56 -12.87 -10.45
N HIS A 474 -23.68 -13.75 -9.97
CA HIS A 474 -22.54 -14.31 -10.73
C HIS A 474 -21.62 -13.24 -11.36
N HIS A 475 -21.25 -12.23 -10.56
CA HIS A 475 -20.45 -11.10 -11.01
C HIS A 475 -18.94 -11.41 -11.13
N GLY A 476 -18.49 -12.59 -10.69
CA GLY A 476 -17.09 -12.99 -10.61
C GLY A 476 -16.31 -12.82 -11.91
N LYS A 477 -16.87 -13.24 -13.04
CA LYS A 477 -16.22 -13.10 -14.37
C LYS A 477 -15.90 -11.64 -14.73
N LYS A 478 -16.71 -10.70 -14.24
CA LYS A 478 -16.53 -9.26 -14.51
C LYS A 478 -15.63 -8.60 -13.48
N LEU A 479 -15.81 -8.93 -12.20
CA LEU A 479 -15.08 -8.29 -11.10
C LEU A 479 -13.65 -8.83 -10.94
N ALA A 480 -13.41 -10.12 -11.17
CA ALA A 480 -12.11 -10.72 -10.92
C ALA A 480 -10.96 -10.09 -11.73
N PRO A 481 -11.06 -9.91 -13.06
CA PRO A 481 -10.02 -9.21 -13.82
C PRO A 481 -9.82 -7.76 -13.36
N MET A 482 -10.91 -7.10 -12.95
CA MET A 482 -10.88 -5.72 -12.48
C MET A 482 -10.17 -5.59 -11.13
N LEU A 483 -10.34 -6.55 -10.22
CA LEU A 483 -9.64 -6.57 -8.92
C LEU A 483 -8.16 -6.93 -9.07
N VAL A 484 -7.82 -7.82 -9.99
CA VAL A 484 -6.42 -8.09 -10.34
C VAL A 484 -5.75 -6.83 -10.89
N GLU A 485 -6.44 -6.09 -11.75
CA GLU A 485 -5.94 -4.81 -12.25
C GLU A 485 -5.82 -3.76 -11.15
N PHE A 486 -6.82 -3.68 -10.24
CA PHE A 486 -6.77 -2.80 -9.08
C PHE A 486 -5.50 -3.03 -8.26
N ASP A 487 -5.17 -4.28 -7.94
CA ASP A 487 -3.94 -4.62 -7.21
C ASP A 487 -2.69 -4.14 -7.95
N GLN A 488 -2.57 -4.39 -9.26
CA GLN A 488 -1.41 -3.92 -10.04
C GLN A 488 -1.30 -2.40 -10.09
N LEU A 489 -2.44 -1.71 -10.26
CA LEU A 489 -2.54 -0.26 -10.36
C LEU A 489 -2.16 0.40 -9.04
N THR A 490 -2.67 -0.11 -7.92
CA THR A 490 -2.46 0.43 -6.58
C THR A 490 -1.10 0.03 -6.00
N ASN A 491 -0.54 -1.13 -6.35
CA ASN A 491 0.79 -1.52 -5.86
C ASN A 491 1.93 -0.64 -6.41
N VAL A 492 1.71 0.08 -7.52
CA VAL A 492 2.69 1.05 -8.06
C VAL A 492 3.06 2.11 -7.03
N ARG A 493 2.08 2.53 -6.23
CA ARG A 493 2.24 3.48 -5.14
C ARG A 493 1.12 3.23 -4.15
N LYS A 494 1.39 2.68 -2.97
CA LYS A 494 0.33 2.38 -1.99
C LYS A 494 -0.45 3.65 -1.60
N VAL A 495 -1.72 3.51 -1.25
CA VAL A 495 -2.61 4.66 -0.91
C VAL A 495 -2.01 5.49 0.22
N GLU A 496 -1.41 4.82 1.19
CA GLU A 496 -0.75 5.39 2.37
C GLU A 496 0.54 6.13 2.02
N GLN A 497 1.17 5.80 0.89
CA GLN A 497 2.45 6.33 0.45
C GLN A 497 2.30 7.38 -0.66
N MET A 498 1.06 7.80 -0.97
CA MET A 498 0.81 8.85 -1.95
C MET A 498 1.48 10.16 -1.56
N ASP A 499 2.04 10.85 -2.55
CA ASP A 499 2.72 12.12 -2.39
C ASP A 499 2.42 13.01 -3.61
N VAL A 500 2.67 14.31 -3.49
CA VAL A 500 2.54 15.27 -4.60
C VAL A 500 3.57 14.97 -5.69
N ASP A 501 3.20 15.26 -6.93
CA ASP A 501 4.02 15.01 -8.14
C ASP A 501 4.46 13.54 -8.31
N ALA A 502 3.78 12.58 -7.66
CA ALA A 502 4.12 11.16 -7.74
C ALA A 502 3.93 10.57 -9.16
N PHE A 503 3.08 11.19 -9.96
CA PHE A 503 2.80 10.82 -11.35
C PHE A 503 2.81 12.06 -12.23
N SER A 504 3.49 11.96 -13.37
CA SER A 504 3.62 13.08 -14.29
C SER A 504 2.28 13.45 -14.95
N GLN A 505 2.06 14.75 -15.08
CA GLN A 505 0.88 15.37 -15.71
C GLN A 505 1.14 15.75 -17.17
N THR A 506 2.40 15.74 -17.62
CA THR A 506 2.81 16.26 -18.95
C THR A 506 3.94 15.47 -19.64
N ALA A 507 4.80 14.77 -18.89
CA ALA A 507 6.02 14.18 -19.45
C ALA A 507 5.74 12.90 -20.27
N TYR A 508 6.08 12.96 -21.55
CA TYR A 508 5.75 12.00 -22.62
C TYR A 508 4.25 11.86 -22.88
N THR A 509 3.46 11.58 -21.83
CA THR A 509 1.99 11.57 -21.80
C THR A 509 1.52 11.94 -20.39
N ASP A 510 0.22 12.13 -20.22
CA ASP A 510 -0.39 12.32 -18.89
C ASP A 510 -0.61 10.95 -18.21
N GLU A 511 0.42 10.44 -17.52
CA GLU A 511 0.34 9.14 -16.83
C GLU A 511 -0.63 9.19 -15.64
N ALA A 512 -0.80 10.37 -15.04
CA ALA A 512 -1.67 10.55 -13.90
C ALA A 512 -3.15 10.43 -14.29
N VAL A 513 -3.60 11.10 -15.36
CA VAL A 513 -5.00 11.07 -15.79
C VAL A 513 -5.45 9.69 -16.24
N SER A 514 -4.58 8.96 -16.95
CA SER A 514 -4.88 7.60 -17.40
C SER A 514 -5.18 6.67 -16.22
N ARG A 515 -4.49 6.85 -15.09
CA ARG A 515 -4.73 6.08 -13.87
C ARG A 515 -6.06 6.46 -13.22
N ILE A 516 -6.40 7.75 -13.18
CA ILE A 516 -7.67 8.23 -12.64
C ILE A 516 -8.86 7.62 -13.41
N HIS A 517 -8.81 7.55 -14.74
CA HIS A 517 -9.87 6.91 -15.51
C HIS A 517 -10.03 5.41 -15.26
N ARG A 518 -8.94 4.69 -14.92
CA ARG A 518 -9.05 3.29 -14.49
C ARG A 518 -9.76 3.17 -13.14
N TYR A 519 -9.41 4.01 -12.16
CA TYR A 519 -10.11 4.05 -10.88
C TYR A 519 -11.57 4.47 -11.03
N GLU A 520 -11.86 5.46 -11.88
CA GLU A 520 -13.23 5.90 -12.18
C GLU A 520 -14.07 4.78 -12.81
N TYR A 521 -13.50 4.03 -13.75
CA TYR A 521 -14.14 2.86 -14.34
C TYR A 521 -14.47 1.80 -13.28
N MET A 522 -13.52 1.50 -12.39
CA MET A 522 -13.70 0.55 -11.29
C MET A 522 -14.79 1.03 -10.32
N PHE A 523 -14.76 2.31 -9.95
CA PHE A 523 -15.75 2.96 -9.09
C PHE A 523 -17.15 2.86 -9.68
N LYS A 524 -17.34 3.29 -10.94
CA LYS A 524 -18.63 3.23 -11.64
C LYS A 524 -19.15 1.79 -11.78
N THR A 525 -18.25 0.85 -12.06
CA THR A 525 -18.60 -0.56 -12.24
C THR A 525 -18.99 -1.22 -10.91
N GLY A 526 -18.20 -0.99 -9.85
CA GLY A 526 -18.45 -1.52 -8.52
C GLY A 526 -19.76 -1.01 -7.93
N ASN A 527 -20.03 0.30 -8.02
CA ASN A 527 -21.29 0.88 -7.55
C ASN A 527 -22.51 0.32 -8.29
N ARG A 528 -22.42 0.12 -9.61
CA ARG A 528 -23.51 -0.50 -10.38
C ARG A 528 -23.83 -1.91 -9.90
N ILE A 529 -22.80 -2.70 -9.57
CA ILE A 529 -22.98 -4.05 -9.05
C ILE A 529 -23.59 -3.97 -7.65
N TYR A 530 -23.04 -3.15 -6.76
CA TYR A 530 -23.59 -2.93 -5.41
C TYR A 530 -25.08 -2.60 -5.42
N HIS A 531 -25.52 -1.70 -6.31
CA HIS A 531 -26.96 -1.37 -6.43
C HIS A 531 -27.82 -2.50 -7.01
N SER A 532 -27.23 -3.49 -7.68
CA SER A 532 -27.94 -4.67 -8.18
C SER A 532 -28.01 -5.82 -7.18
N LEU A 533 -27.23 -5.77 -6.09
CA LEU A 533 -27.23 -6.82 -5.07
C LEU A 533 -28.46 -6.72 -4.14
N PRO A 534 -28.90 -7.86 -3.57
CA PRO A 534 -29.83 -7.88 -2.44
C PRO A 534 -29.34 -7.04 -1.25
N ASP A 535 -30.25 -6.40 -0.52
CA ASP A 535 -29.88 -5.51 0.59
C ASP A 535 -29.03 -6.19 1.67
N ASN A 536 -29.28 -7.48 1.95
CA ASN A 536 -28.53 -8.26 2.92
C ASN A 536 -27.12 -8.68 2.45
N GLU A 537 -26.74 -8.40 1.20
CA GLU A 537 -25.38 -8.63 0.67
C GLU A 537 -24.57 -7.33 0.57
N LYS A 538 -25.23 -6.17 0.64
CA LYS A 538 -24.60 -4.86 0.39
C LYS A 538 -23.48 -4.54 1.36
N ASP A 539 -23.69 -4.72 2.67
CA ASP A 539 -22.66 -4.45 3.68
C ASP A 539 -21.41 -5.33 3.48
N ALA A 540 -21.61 -6.63 3.20
CA ALA A 540 -20.54 -7.55 2.91
C ALA A 540 -19.79 -7.15 1.62
N PHE A 541 -20.51 -6.79 0.56
CA PHE A 541 -19.90 -6.34 -0.70
C PHE A 541 -19.12 -5.03 -0.53
N PHE A 542 -19.67 -4.10 0.26
CA PHE A 542 -19.03 -2.83 0.52
C PHE A 542 -17.69 -3.04 1.23
N GLN A 543 -17.69 -3.77 2.34
CA GLN A 543 -16.49 -3.95 3.15
C GLN A 543 -15.42 -4.85 2.50
N LEU A 544 -15.84 -5.89 1.75
CA LEU A 544 -14.91 -6.82 1.11
C LEU A 544 -14.30 -6.27 -0.19
N ILE A 545 -15.04 -5.46 -0.94
CA ILE A 545 -14.69 -5.05 -2.30
C ILE A 545 -14.78 -3.52 -2.48
N LEU A 546 -15.97 -2.94 -2.34
CA LEU A 546 -16.24 -1.60 -2.87
C LEU A 546 -15.50 -0.49 -2.12
N MET A 547 -15.36 -0.62 -0.80
CA MET A 547 -14.64 0.33 0.05
C MET A 547 -13.20 0.54 -0.44
N LYS A 548 -12.49 -0.53 -0.82
CA LYS A 548 -11.10 -0.45 -1.30
C LYS A 548 -11.00 0.37 -2.59
N ILE A 549 -11.98 0.20 -3.48
CA ILE A 549 -12.08 0.95 -4.74
C ILE A 549 -12.37 2.43 -4.45
N HIS A 550 -13.31 2.72 -3.55
CA HIS A 550 -13.65 4.09 -3.16
C HIS A 550 -12.46 4.79 -2.51
N ALA A 551 -11.83 4.14 -1.52
CA ALA A 551 -10.64 4.62 -0.83
C ALA A 551 -9.51 4.99 -1.79
N ALA A 552 -9.16 4.08 -2.71
CA ALA A 552 -8.15 4.36 -3.71
C ALA A 552 -8.58 5.51 -4.62
N TYR A 553 -9.77 5.43 -5.24
CA TYR A 553 -10.23 6.45 -6.18
C TYR A 553 -10.19 7.85 -5.57
N TYR A 554 -10.68 8.01 -4.34
CA TYR A 554 -10.70 9.30 -3.66
C TYR A 554 -9.30 9.81 -3.33
N THR A 555 -8.42 8.96 -2.79
CA THR A 555 -7.04 9.36 -2.49
C THR A 555 -6.27 9.72 -3.76
N TYR A 556 -6.30 8.89 -4.81
CA TYR A 556 -5.58 9.22 -6.04
C TYR A 556 -6.16 10.46 -6.74
N ALA A 557 -7.49 10.63 -6.73
CA ALA A 557 -8.14 11.78 -7.34
C ALA A 557 -7.78 13.09 -6.63
N MET A 558 -7.79 13.14 -5.28
CA MET A 558 -7.41 14.37 -4.56
C MET A 558 -5.96 14.77 -4.85
N TYR A 559 -5.02 13.81 -4.92
CA TYR A 559 -3.63 14.10 -5.29
C TYR A 559 -3.50 14.52 -6.77
N TYR A 560 -4.20 13.85 -7.69
CA TYR A 560 -4.23 14.26 -9.11
C TYR A 560 -4.70 15.71 -9.27
N TYR A 561 -5.82 16.07 -8.64
CA TYR A 561 -6.35 17.42 -8.74
C TYR A 561 -5.46 18.46 -8.02
N ALA A 562 -4.80 18.09 -6.93
CA ALA A 562 -3.80 18.94 -6.31
C ALA A 562 -2.63 19.23 -7.28
N ASP A 563 -2.02 18.19 -7.86
CA ASP A 563 -0.92 18.34 -8.83
C ASP A 563 -1.36 19.15 -10.06
N ARG A 564 -2.59 18.92 -10.54
CA ARG A 564 -3.16 19.67 -11.64
C ARG A 564 -3.40 21.14 -11.29
N SER A 565 -3.85 21.46 -10.07
CA SER A 565 -3.95 22.86 -9.60
C SER A 565 -2.58 23.56 -9.61
N ASN A 566 -1.51 22.87 -9.20
CA ASN A 566 -0.15 23.42 -9.25
C ASN A 566 0.30 23.69 -10.69
N LEU A 567 0.06 22.74 -11.60
CA LEU A 567 0.40 22.89 -13.00
C LEU A 567 -0.38 24.05 -13.65
N CYS A 568 -1.69 24.15 -13.39
CA CYS A 568 -2.53 25.23 -13.89
C CYS A 568 -2.02 26.61 -13.45
N ILE A 569 -1.61 26.78 -12.19
CA ILE A 569 -1.00 28.04 -11.73
C ILE A 569 0.31 28.34 -12.47
N ARG A 570 1.17 27.33 -12.70
CA ARG A 570 2.41 27.53 -13.48
C ARG A 570 2.13 27.95 -14.93
N GLN A 571 1.06 27.43 -15.52
CA GLN A 571 0.64 27.72 -16.89
C GLN A 571 -0.25 28.98 -17.00
N GLY A 572 -0.62 29.63 -15.89
CA GLY A 572 -1.49 30.82 -15.89
C GLY A 572 -2.99 30.52 -15.96
N LYS A 573 -3.41 29.25 -15.90
CA LYS A 573 -4.81 28.79 -15.95
C LYS A 573 -5.51 28.97 -14.60
N THR A 574 -5.68 30.21 -14.15
CA THR A 574 -6.03 30.49 -12.75
C THR A 574 -7.41 30.02 -12.33
N HIS A 575 -8.42 30.08 -13.21
CA HIS A 575 -9.74 29.56 -12.93
C HIS A 575 -9.74 28.03 -12.75
N SER A 576 -9.11 27.29 -13.68
CA SER A 576 -8.95 25.83 -13.56
C SER A 576 -8.21 25.41 -12.28
N ALA A 577 -7.20 26.19 -11.85
CA ALA A 577 -6.51 25.92 -10.59
C ALA A 577 -7.43 26.02 -9.36
N SER A 578 -8.37 26.98 -9.37
CA SER A 578 -9.41 27.10 -8.34
C SER A 578 -10.31 25.88 -8.34
N ASP A 579 -10.84 25.50 -9.52
CA ASP A 579 -11.73 24.35 -9.67
C ASP A 579 -11.08 23.04 -9.20
N TYR A 580 -9.83 22.81 -9.58
CA TYR A 580 -9.10 21.62 -9.15
C TYR A 580 -8.79 21.62 -7.66
N THR A 581 -8.56 22.78 -7.04
CA THR A 581 -8.45 22.89 -5.58
C THR A 581 -9.76 22.47 -4.91
N THR A 582 -10.90 22.96 -5.39
CA THR A 582 -12.23 22.57 -4.87
C THR A 582 -12.50 21.07 -5.06
N ARG A 583 -12.17 20.50 -6.22
CA ARG A 583 -12.33 19.06 -6.47
C ARG A 583 -11.46 18.23 -5.53
N SER A 584 -10.20 18.61 -5.34
CA SER A 584 -9.31 17.92 -4.40
C SER A 584 -9.90 17.85 -2.99
N LEU A 585 -10.39 18.98 -2.46
CA LEU A 585 -11.06 19.04 -1.15
C LEU A 585 -12.35 18.22 -1.09
N ALA A 586 -13.14 18.20 -2.18
CA ALA A 586 -14.36 17.39 -2.25
C ALA A 586 -14.06 15.88 -2.20
N PHE A 587 -12.97 15.42 -2.81
CA PHE A 587 -12.53 14.03 -2.74
C PHE A 587 -11.96 13.65 -1.37
N ASP A 588 -11.25 14.55 -0.69
CA ASP A 588 -10.85 14.36 0.72
C ASP A 588 -12.09 14.24 1.62
N HIS A 589 -13.09 15.11 1.43
CA HIS A 589 -14.36 15.02 2.16
C HIS A 589 -15.08 13.69 1.89
N ALA A 590 -15.17 13.26 0.63
CA ALA A 590 -15.81 11.99 0.26
C ALA A 590 -15.15 10.77 0.90
N ARG A 591 -13.81 10.80 1.03
CA ARG A 591 -13.06 9.78 1.76
C ARG A 591 -13.44 9.75 3.24
N ARG A 592 -13.52 10.91 3.89
CA ARG A 592 -13.94 11.00 5.30
C ARG A 592 -15.37 10.49 5.50
N SER A 593 -16.29 10.83 4.59
CA SER A 593 -17.68 10.34 4.60
C SER A 593 -17.74 8.81 4.48
N MET A 594 -16.94 8.24 3.59
CA MET A 594 -16.82 6.78 3.43
C MET A 594 -16.33 6.10 4.72
N LEU A 595 -15.31 6.67 5.38
CA LEU A 595 -14.79 6.14 6.65
C LEU A 595 -15.82 6.22 7.77
N TYR A 596 -16.56 7.33 7.87
CA TYR A 596 -17.65 7.46 8.83
C TYR A 596 -18.75 6.41 8.58
N TYR A 597 -19.17 6.25 7.33
CA TYR A 597 -20.18 5.25 6.94
C TYR A 597 -19.73 3.83 7.33
N TYR A 598 -18.48 3.46 7.05
CA TYR A 598 -17.94 2.14 7.38
C TYR A 598 -17.97 1.86 8.89
N ASN A 599 -17.57 2.83 9.71
CA ASN A 599 -17.45 2.63 11.16
C ASN A 599 -18.80 2.74 11.88
N HIS A 600 -19.65 3.69 11.49
CA HIS A 600 -20.81 4.09 12.31
C HIS A 600 -22.17 3.77 11.69
N VAL A 601 -22.25 3.53 10.39
CA VAL A 601 -23.54 3.39 9.68
C VAL A 601 -23.76 1.97 9.16
N MET A 602 -22.83 1.42 8.39
CA MET A 602 -23.00 0.07 7.85
C MET A 602 -23.06 -0.97 8.96
N SER A 603 -23.85 -2.02 8.76
CA SER A 603 -24.02 -3.11 9.73
C SER A 603 -24.36 -2.63 11.15
N ASP A 604 -25.20 -1.60 11.25
CA ASP A 604 -25.63 -0.96 12.49
C ASP A 604 -24.45 -0.52 13.39
N GLY A 605 -23.33 -0.08 12.78
CA GLY A 605 -22.15 0.39 13.49
C GLY A 605 -21.28 -0.72 14.08
N LYS A 606 -21.47 -1.98 13.66
CA LYS A 606 -20.69 -3.13 14.15
C LYS A 606 -19.17 -2.94 14.04
N TRP A 607 -18.71 -2.19 13.05
CA TRP A 607 -17.30 -2.03 12.72
C TRP A 607 -16.66 -0.75 13.25
N ASP A 608 -17.30 -0.12 14.24
CA ASP A 608 -16.80 1.09 14.86
C ASP A 608 -15.37 0.91 15.42
N GLY A 609 -14.44 1.74 14.93
CA GLY A 609 -13.04 1.76 15.34
C GLY A 609 -12.11 0.83 14.57
N VAL A 610 -12.62 0.09 13.56
CA VAL A 610 -11.82 -0.82 12.73
C VAL A 610 -11.15 -0.10 11.56
N MET A 611 -11.76 0.96 11.02
CA MET A 611 -11.28 1.59 9.79
C MET A 611 -10.94 3.05 10.04
N THR A 612 -9.78 3.31 10.65
CA THR A 612 -9.37 4.64 11.12
C THR A 612 -8.02 5.10 10.54
N PRO A 613 -7.86 5.11 9.20
CA PRO A 613 -6.57 5.43 8.55
C PRO A 613 -6.12 6.89 8.69
N GLU A 614 -6.92 7.75 9.33
CA GLU A 614 -6.60 9.16 9.61
C GLU A 614 -6.19 9.39 11.08
N ASP A 615 -6.31 8.36 11.93
CA ASP A 615 -6.02 8.40 13.36
C ASP A 615 -4.65 7.79 13.68
N PHE A 616 -4.15 8.07 14.88
CA PHE A 616 -2.92 7.48 15.42
C PHE A 616 -3.15 7.05 16.89
N PRO A 617 -2.67 5.86 17.36
CA PRO A 617 -1.91 4.83 16.63
C PRO A 617 -2.87 4.05 15.70
N PRO A 618 -2.53 3.59 14.48
CA PRO A 618 -1.27 3.42 13.71
C PRO A 618 -0.88 4.64 12.83
N PRO A 619 0.11 4.64 11.91
CA PRO A 619 0.46 5.81 11.10
C PRO A 619 -0.70 6.29 10.24
N ARG A 620 -0.92 7.59 10.26
CA ARG A 620 -1.88 8.25 9.39
C ARG A 620 -1.45 8.11 7.94
N THR A 621 -2.41 7.75 7.12
CA THR A 621 -2.24 7.68 5.68
C THR A 621 -2.05 9.06 5.03
N ALA A 622 -1.62 9.07 3.77
CA ALA A 622 -1.47 10.27 2.95
C ALA A 622 -2.77 11.12 2.94
N MET A 623 -2.64 12.39 3.33
CA MET A 623 -3.71 13.40 3.44
C MET A 623 -3.15 14.79 3.14
N HIS A 624 -3.99 15.81 2.98
CA HIS A 624 -3.55 17.20 2.76
C HIS A 624 -2.58 17.39 1.56
N PRO A 625 -2.95 16.93 0.34
CA PRO A 625 -2.13 17.22 -0.85
C PRO A 625 -2.03 18.74 -1.07
N ALA A 626 -0.86 19.22 -1.53
CA ALA A 626 -0.62 20.66 -1.69
C ALA A 626 -1.38 21.20 -2.91
N CYS A 627 -2.57 21.79 -2.73
CA CYS A 627 -3.29 22.46 -3.81
C CYS A 627 -2.88 23.94 -3.87
N LYS A 628 -2.93 24.55 -5.05
CA LYS A 628 -2.51 25.94 -5.25
C LYS A 628 -3.68 26.81 -5.71
N PRO A 629 -4.49 27.35 -4.77
CA PRO A 629 -5.58 28.26 -5.13
C PRO A 629 -5.03 29.58 -5.67
N PRO A 630 -5.72 30.26 -6.61
CA PRO A 630 -5.25 31.53 -7.14
C PRO A 630 -5.32 32.66 -6.09
N ILE A 631 -4.21 33.40 -5.91
CA ILE A 631 -4.14 34.55 -5.00
C ILE A 631 -4.77 35.80 -5.62
N LYS A 632 -4.68 35.94 -6.95
CA LYS A 632 -5.21 37.08 -7.70
C LYS A 632 -6.13 36.56 -8.78
N LYS A 633 -7.20 37.30 -9.05
CA LYS A 633 -8.01 37.10 -10.23
C LYS A 633 -7.20 37.48 -11.48
N SER A 634 -7.35 36.69 -12.53
CA SER A 634 -6.79 37.01 -13.84
C SER A 634 -7.89 37.57 -14.75
N GLU A 635 -7.51 38.44 -15.67
CA GLU A 635 -8.38 38.81 -16.79
C GLU A 635 -8.51 37.62 -17.75
N ASP A 636 -9.49 37.66 -18.65
CA ASP A 636 -9.67 36.63 -19.67
C ASP A 636 -8.54 36.72 -20.71
N HIS A 637 -7.83 35.60 -20.93
CA HIS A 637 -6.73 35.46 -21.87
C HIS A 637 -6.63 33.99 -22.30
N LEU A 638 -6.51 33.77 -23.61
CA LEU A 638 -6.38 32.44 -24.20
C LEU A 638 -4.99 31.85 -23.90
N ILE A 639 -4.97 30.66 -23.31
CA ILE A 639 -3.76 29.88 -23.07
C ILE A 639 -3.83 28.60 -23.90
N VAL A 640 -2.73 28.28 -24.61
CA VAL A 640 -2.58 27.05 -25.38
C VAL A 640 -1.33 26.30 -24.89
N THR A 641 -1.48 25.04 -24.51
CA THR A 641 -0.38 24.19 -24.03
C THR A 641 -0.37 22.84 -24.73
N CYS A 642 0.77 22.39 -25.25
CA CYS A 642 0.89 21.09 -25.91
C CYS A 642 1.48 20.01 -25.00
N GLN A 643 1.28 18.76 -25.39
CA GLN A 643 1.98 17.61 -24.80
C GLN A 643 3.50 17.88 -24.67
N ASN A 644 4.12 17.39 -23.59
CA ASN A 644 5.53 17.60 -23.25
C ASN A 644 5.94 19.07 -23.04
N GLU A 645 4.98 19.99 -22.92
CA GLU A 645 5.23 21.45 -22.91
C GLU A 645 6.00 21.91 -24.17
N GLU A 646 5.84 21.18 -25.28
CA GLU A 646 6.43 21.53 -26.56
C GLU A 646 5.65 22.66 -27.25
N ASN A 647 6.29 23.30 -28.23
CA ASN A 647 5.66 24.34 -29.05
C ASN A 647 5.12 23.79 -30.39
N SER A 648 5.14 22.48 -30.59
CA SER A 648 4.75 21.82 -31.84
C SER A 648 4.39 20.36 -31.58
N LEU A 649 3.61 19.74 -32.47
CA LEU A 649 3.31 18.30 -32.41
C LEU A 649 3.87 17.57 -33.63
N THR A 650 4.73 16.57 -33.41
CA THR A 650 5.29 15.74 -34.48
C THR A 650 4.80 14.31 -34.38
N PHE A 651 4.22 13.73 -35.43
CA PHE A 651 3.72 12.36 -35.46
C PHE A 651 4.60 11.50 -36.38
N VAL A 652 5.17 10.43 -35.84
CA VAL A 652 6.02 9.48 -36.60
C VAL A 652 5.40 8.08 -36.76
N LYS A 653 4.29 7.83 -36.06
CA LYS A 653 3.53 6.58 -36.06
C LYS A 653 2.09 6.83 -35.59
N PRO A 654 1.16 5.87 -35.73
CA PRO A 654 -0.20 5.99 -35.23
C PRO A 654 -0.22 6.01 -33.70
N VAL A 655 -0.39 7.21 -33.14
CA VAL A 655 -0.54 7.49 -31.71
C VAL A 655 -1.42 8.73 -31.52
N GLU A 656 -2.10 8.80 -30.39
CA GLU A 656 -2.75 10.01 -29.92
C GLU A 656 -1.72 10.99 -29.32
N LYS A 657 -1.90 12.27 -29.61
CA LYS A 657 -1.24 13.39 -28.92
C LYS A 657 -2.29 14.42 -28.55
N TRP A 658 -1.96 15.37 -27.68
CA TRP A 658 -2.92 16.39 -27.28
C TRP A 658 -2.32 17.78 -27.22
N PHE A 659 -3.22 18.75 -27.34
CA PHE A 659 -3.03 20.11 -26.85
C PHE A 659 -4.25 20.51 -26.04
N GLU A 660 -4.07 21.51 -25.19
CA GLU A 660 -5.09 22.07 -24.33
C GLU A 660 -5.29 23.54 -24.67
N ILE A 661 -6.55 23.96 -24.61
CA ILE A 661 -6.97 25.36 -24.67
C ILE A 661 -7.58 25.71 -23.32
N ALA A 662 -7.28 26.89 -22.80
CA ALA A 662 -7.80 27.33 -21.51
C ALA A 662 -8.02 28.84 -21.49
N ASN A 663 -8.93 29.29 -20.63
CA ASN A 663 -9.01 30.69 -20.23
C ASN A 663 -8.23 30.91 -18.92
N SER A 664 -7.44 31.97 -18.82
CA SER A 664 -6.88 32.39 -17.54
C SER A 664 -7.93 32.92 -16.57
N GLY A 665 -8.94 33.63 -17.08
CA GLY A 665 -10.00 34.29 -16.32
C GLY A 665 -11.17 33.38 -15.97
N GLU A 666 -12.16 33.91 -15.25
CA GLU A 666 -13.32 33.18 -14.73
C GLU A 666 -14.51 33.14 -15.71
N ASN A 667 -14.49 33.92 -16.80
CA ASN A 667 -15.60 33.95 -17.74
C ASN A 667 -15.48 32.84 -18.79
N GLU A 668 -16.61 32.44 -19.36
CA GLU A 668 -16.60 31.58 -20.55
C GLU A 668 -16.10 32.39 -21.76
N ILE A 669 -15.16 31.84 -22.52
CA ILE A 669 -14.74 32.38 -23.82
C ILE A 669 -15.01 31.41 -24.96
N VAL A 670 -15.19 31.94 -26.17
CA VAL A 670 -15.38 31.15 -27.40
C VAL A 670 -14.09 31.14 -28.20
N VAL A 671 -13.60 29.94 -28.50
CA VAL A 671 -12.36 29.70 -29.24
C VAL A 671 -12.66 28.93 -30.51
N THR A 672 -12.34 29.51 -31.66
CA THR A 672 -12.39 28.81 -32.95
C THR A 672 -11.09 28.02 -33.13
N VAL A 673 -11.21 26.72 -33.42
CA VAL A 673 -10.08 25.84 -33.73
C VAL A 673 -10.20 25.37 -35.18
N ASP A 674 -9.09 25.43 -35.92
CA ASP A 674 -8.98 24.95 -37.30
C ASP A 674 -7.82 23.95 -37.42
N LEU A 675 -8.15 22.70 -37.75
CA LEU A 675 -7.20 21.60 -37.92
C LEU A 675 -6.88 21.36 -39.40
N PRO A 676 -5.63 21.00 -39.74
CA PRO A 676 -5.29 20.45 -41.03
C PRO A 676 -6.12 19.21 -41.39
N SER A 677 -6.47 19.06 -42.67
CA SER A 677 -7.32 17.95 -43.16
C SER A 677 -6.80 16.53 -42.87
N TRP A 678 -5.50 16.38 -42.56
CA TRP A 678 -4.89 15.10 -42.21
C TRP A 678 -4.83 14.83 -40.70
N LEU A 679 -5.31 15.76 -39.87
CA LEU A 679 -5.51 15.59 -38.43
C LEU A 679 -7.00 15.43 -38.12
N LYS A 680 -7.31 14.55 -37.19
CA LYS A 680 -8.66 14.33 -36.67
C LYS A 680 -8.65 14.36 -35.14
N VAL A 681 -9.74 14.82 -34.55
CA VAL A 681 -9.97 14.69 -33.11
C VAL A 681 -10.45 13.26 -32.84
N THR A 682 -9.89 12.60 -31.82
CA THR A 682 -10.34 11.25 -31.41
C THR A 682 -11.44 11.27 -30.37
N ASP A 683 -11.62 12.40 -29.69
CA ASP A 683 -12.63 12.55 -28.65
C ASP A 683 -13.98 13.01 -29.22
N GLU A 684 -15.01 12.19 -29.06
CA GLU A 684 -16.40 12.53 -29.40
C GLU A 684 -17.06 13.45 -28.34
N SER A 685 -16.38 13.77 -27.23
CA SER A 685 -16.94 14.59 -26.15
C SER A 685 -17.23 16.04 -26.58
N ILE A 686 -16.49 16.57 -27.55
CA ILE A 686 -16.74 17.89 -28.14
C ILE A 686 -17.76 17.72 -29.27
N VAL A 687 -19.04 17.68 -28.88
CA VAL A 687 -20.17 17.40 -29.78
C VAL A 687 -20.16 18.36 -30.98
N GLY A 688 -20.04 17.79 -32.19
CA GLY A 688 -20.19 18.51 -33.45
C GLY A 688 -18.91 19.18 -33.97
N PHE A 689 -17.75 18.95 -33.36
CA PHE A 689 -16.46 19.42 -33.88
C PHE A 689 -15.82 18.35 -34.78
N ASP A 690 -15.68 18.62 -36.08
CA ASP A 690 -15.10 17.72 -37.09
C ASP A 690 -13.74 18.21 -37.62
N GLY A 691 -13.05 19.04 -36.83
CA GLY A 691 -11.76 19.64 -37.17
C GLY A 691 -11.83 21.13 -37.46
N HIS A 692 -13.03 21.71 -37.60
CA HIS A 692 -13.24 23.15 -37.70
C HIS A 692 -14.47 23.58 -36.90
N GLY A 693 -14.33 24.55 -35.99
CA GLY A 693 -15.49 25.07 -35.26
C GLY A 693 -15.18 25.81 -33.96
N ASP A 694 -16.25 26.33 -33.36
CA ASP A 694 -16.22 27.10 -32.13
C ASP A 694 -16.38 26.20 -30.89
N ILE A 695 -15.46 26.32 -29.95
CA ILE A 695 -15.44 25.61 -28.67
C ILE A 695 -15.64 26.65 -27.56
N ARG A 696 -16.59 26.40 -26.67
CA ARG A 696 -16.80 27.21 -25.47
C ARG A 696 -15.94 26.67 -24.35
N ILE A 697 -15.15 27.53 -23.74
CA ILE A 697 -14.25 27.16 -22.65
C ILE A 697 -14.52 28.05 -21.44
N SER A 698 -14.91 27.42 -20.32
CA SER A 698 -14.96 28.07 -19.01
C SER A 698 -13.66 27.85 -18.24
N GLY A 699 -13.05 26.66 -18.35
CA GLY A 699 -11.78 26.29 -17.74
C GLY A 699 -10.73 25.86 -18.78
N GLU A 700 -10.17 24.67 -18.61
CA GLU A 700 -9.30 24.04 -19.62
C GLU A 700 -10.05 22.92 -20.33
N GLU A 701 -9.84 22.82 -21.64
CA GLU A 701 -10.33 21.74 -22.50
C GLU A 701 -9.14 21.11 -23.22
N ARG A 702 -9.15 19.78 -23.33
CA ARG A 702 -8.08 19.01 -23.99
C ARG A 702 -8.61 18.41 -25.29
N LEU A 703 -7.91 18.69 -26.38
CA LEU A 703 -8.18 18.07 -27.69
C LEU A 703 -7.16 16.96 -27.94
N LEU A 704 -7.66 15.73 -28.09
CA LEU A 704 -6.87 14.57 -28.49
C LEU A 704 -6.86 14.44 -30.01
N LEU A 705 -5.68 14.31 -30.58
CA LEU A 705 -5.43 14.31 -32.01
C LEU A 705 -4.78 13.02 -32.48
N GLU A 706 -5.24 12.56 -33.64
CA GLU A 706 -4.61 11.49 -34.41
C GLU A 706 -4.41 11.94 -35.86
N VAL A 707 -3.42 11.32 -36.51
CA VAL A 707 -3.19 11.48 -37.94
C VAL A 707 -4.09 10.51 -38.72
N ASP A 708 -4.78 11.03 -39.75
CA ASP A 708 -5.31 10.20 -40.82
C ASP A 708 -4.19 9.84 -41.81
N TRP A 709 -3.57 8.69 -41.55
CA TRP A 709 -2.47 8.18 -42.37
C TRP A 709 -2.88 7.85 -43.82
N THR A 710 -4.17 7.69 -44.09
CA THR A 710 -4.70 7.51 -45.47
C THR A 710 -4.55 8.82 -46.24
N THR A 711 -5.03 9.92 -45.66
CA THR A 711 -4.90 11.26 -46.24
C THR A 711 -3.43 11.65 -46.40
N VAL A 712 -2.58 11.36 -45.41
CA VAL A 712 -1.11 11.58 -45.53
C VAL A 712 -0.52 10.78 -46.70
N SER A 713 -0.91 9.52 -46.88
CA SER A 713 -0.45 8.69 -48.01
C SER A 713 -0.81 9.32 -49.36
N ASP A 714 -2.05 9.78 -49.52
CA ASP A 714 -2.53 10.42 -50.74
C ASP A 714 -1.79 11.74 -51.01
N MET A 715 -1.57 12.56 -49.98
CA MET A 715 -0.79 13.79 -50.08
C MET A 715 0.64 13.50 -50.55
N ILE A 716 1.31 12.49 -50.00
CA ILE A 716 2.66 12.10 -50.42
C ILE A 716 2.68 11.62 -51.87
N GLU A 717 1.67 10.85 -52.31
CA GLU A 717 1.58 10.43 -53.72
C GLU A 717 1.46 11.65 -54.65
N GLN A 718 0.65 12.64 -54.27
CA GLN A 718 0.52 13.89 -55.02
C GLN A 718 1.81 14.71 -55.05
N MET A 719 2.49 14.87 -53.90
CA MET A 719 3.78 15.56 -53.81
C MET A 719 4.86 14.85 -54.64
N THR A 720 4.85 13.51 -54.65
CA THR A 720 5.74 12.70 -55.48
C THR A 720 5.48 12.95 -56.98
N LYS A 721 4.21 13.01 -57.40
CA LYS A 721 3.82 13.35 -58.79
C LYS A 721 4.27 14.77 -59.19
N LYS A 722 4.30 15.72 -58.25
CA LYS A 722 4.79 17.09 -58.45
C LYS A 722 6.31 17.24 -58.39
N GLY A 723 7.03 16.19 -57.99
CA GLY A 723 8.49 16.21 -57.83
C GLY A 723 8.98 16.90 -56.54
N GLU A 724 8.08 17.19 -55.60
CA GLU A 724 8.39 17.79 -54.30
C GLU A 724 8.97 16.77 -53.32
N VAL A 725 8.59 15.50 -53.47
CA VAL A 725 9.18 14.35 -52.78
C VAL A 725 9.85 13.45 -53.80
N LYS A 726 11.13 13.15 -53.61
CA LYS A 726 11.91 12.27 -54.48
C LYS A 726 11.88 10.83 -53.97
N PRO A 727 12.02 9.83 -54.86
CA PRO A 727 12.11 8.43 -54.45
C PRO A 727 13.18 8.14 -53.39
N ASP A 728 14.30 8.87 -53.44
CA ASP A 728 15.48 8.70 -52.59
C ASP A 728 15.46 9.54 -51.31
N ASP A 729 14.39 10.30 -51.04
CA ASP A 729 14.29 11.11 -49.82
C ASP A 729 14.20 10.20 -48.59
N ALA A 730 15.23 10.22 -47.73
CA ALA A 730 15.29 9.38 -46.54
C ALA A 730 14.16 9.66 -45.54
N VAL A 731 13.65 10.89 -45.54
CA VAL A 731 12.56 11.34 -44.68
C VAL A 731 11.56 12.12 -45.53
N VAL A 732 10.29 11.78 -45.38
CA VAL A 732 9.17 12.49 -46.00
C VAL A 732 8.35 13.13 -44.90
N SER A 733 8.09 14.44 -45.02
CA SER A 733 7.34 15.21 -44.02
C SER A 733 6.17 15.95 -44.66
N ILE A 734 5.01 15.89 -44.00
CA ILE A 734 3.89 16.81 -44.22
C ILE A 734 3.90 17.80 -43.05
N LYS A 735 3.98 19.10 -43.35
CA LYS A 735 4.01 20.18 -42.35
C LYS A 735 2.82 21.08 -42.55
N ASP A 736 2.18 21.47 -41.45
CA ASP A 736 0.99 22.31 -41.44
C ASP A 736 0.86 23.03 -40.09
N GLU A 737 -0.23 23.76 -39.89
CA GLU A 737 -0.49 24.55 -38.69
C GLU A 737 -1.90 24.32 -38.16
N ILE A 738 -2.05 24.22 -36.84
CA ILE A 738 -3.34 24.36 -36.16
C ILE A 738 -3.52 25.83 -35.77
N HIS A 739 -4.66 26.42 -36.13
CA HIS A 739 -5.01 27.77 -35.73
C HIS A 739 -6.03 27.75 -34.58
N VAL A 740 -5.75 28.52 -33.52
CA VAL A 740 -6.58 28.63 -32.33
C VAL A 740 -6.84 30.12 -32.06
N MET A 741 -8.08 30.57 -32.25
CA MET A 741 -8.46 31.98 -32.16
C MET A 741 -9.55 32.21 -31.12
N ALA A 742 -9.29 33.05 -30.13
CA ALA A 742 -10.33 33.50 -29.20
C ALA A 742 -11.13 34.66 -29.81
N LEU A 743 -12.42 34.44 -30.06
CA LEU A 743 -13.26 35.40 -30.80
C LEU A 743 -13.46 36.72 -30.06
N MET A 744 -13.52 36.68 -28.72
CA MET A 744 -13.82 37.86 -27.91
C MET A 744 -12.59 38.70 -27.60
N THR A 745 -11.43 38.06 -27.37
CA THR A 745 -10.17 38.76 -27.08
C THR A 745 -9.38 39.11 -28.34
N GLY A 746 -9.67 38.44 -29.46
CA GLY A 746 -8.95 38.60 -30.74
C GLY A 746 -7.58 37.92 -30.76
N GLU A 747 -7.28 37.11 -29.75
CA GLU A 747 -6.01 36.41 -29.60
C GLU A 747 -5.93 35.22 -30.56
N ASN A 748 -4.76 35.00 -31.14
CA ASN A 748 -4.52 33.94 -32.11
C ASN A 748 -3.23 33.20 -31.77
N HIS A 749 -3.31 31.88 -31.68
CA HIS A 749 -2.20 30.98 -31.47
C HIS A 749 -2.07 30.02 -32.66
N VAL A 750 -0.83 29.72 -33.00
CA VAL A 750 -0.49 28.80 -34.09
C VAL A 750 0.35 27.67 -33.52
N ILE A 751 -0.08 26.43 -33.73
CA ILE A 751 0.66 25.24 -33.31
C ILE A 751 1.19 24.55 -34.58
N PRO A 752 2.52 24.60 -34.83
CA PRO A 752 3.12 23.82 -35.89
C PRO A 752 2.90 22.32 -35.68
N VAL A 753 2.49 21.64 -36.74
CA VAL A 753 2.27 20.19 -36.73
C VAL A 753 3.00 19.52 -37.90
N GLU A 754 3.56 18.34 -37.65
CA GLU A 754 4.32 17.59 -38.64
C GLU A 754 3.99 16.09 -38.60
N ALA A 755 3.62 15.50 -39.73
CA ALA A 755 3.63 14.04 -39.90
C ALA A 755 4.92 13.65 -40.64
N LYS A 756 5.75 12.81 -40.01
CA LYS A 756 7.11 12.51 -40.46
C LYS A 756 7.32 11.01 -40.65
N LEU A 757 7.66 10.60 -41.87
CA LEU A 757 7.86 9.21 -42.27
C LEU A 757 9.33 8.97 -42.64
N PHE A 758 9.87 7.82 -42.24
CA PHE A 758 11.26 7.45 -42.50
C PHE A 758 11.29 6.34 -43.56
N ARG A 759 11.74 6.65 -44.78
CA ARG A 759 11.80 5.65 -45.87
C ARG A 759 12.81 4.55 -45.53
N GLY A 760 12.42 3.30 -45.73
CA GLY A 760 13.21 2.11 -45.35
C GLY A 760 12.92 1.60 -43.94
N ILE A 761 12.24 2.40 -43.11
CA ILE A 761 11.66 1.99 -41.82
C ILE A 761 10.15 1.79 -41.97
N THR A 762 9.49 2.79 -42.56
CA THR A 762 8.07 2.74 -42.89
C THR A 762 7.90 2.21 -44.31
N LEU A 763 7.03 1.21 -44.50
CA LEU A 763 6.74 0.66 -45.82
C LEU A 763 5.56 1.41 -46.45
N LEU A 764 5.77 1.95 -47.66
CA LEU A 764 4.73 2.58 -48.49
C LEU A 764 4.27 1.55 -49.53
N GLY A 765 3.13 0.90 -49.28
CA GLY A 765 2.46 0.02 -50.25
C GLY A 765 1.53 0.81 -51.19
N GLN A 766 0.92 0.14 -52.19
CA GLN A 766 -0.13 0.72 -53.04
C GLN A 766 -1.35 1.15 -52.18
N GLY A 767 -1.29 2.36 -51.60
CA GLY A 767 -2.34 2.97 -50.78
C GLY A 767 -2.28 2.74 -49.27
N ASN A 768 -1.21 2.14 -48.71
CA ASN A 768 -1.11 1.89 -47.25
C ASN A 768 0.28 2.17 -46.68
N ILE A 769 0.33 2.79 -45.49
CA ILE A 769 1.55 3.03 -44.70
C ILE A 769 1.63 1.97 -43.58
N VAL A 770 2.75 1.24 -43.49
CA VAL A 770 2.97 0.23 -42.46
C VAL A 770 4.10 0.64 -41.52
N PHE A 771 3.81 0.63 -40.21
CA PHE A 771 4.73 1.03 -39.16
C PHE A 771 5.29 -0.18 -38.40
N PRO A 772 6.56 -0.15 -37.97
CA PRO A 772 7.08 -1.11 -37.02
C PRO A 772 6.33 -1.06 -35.68
N PRO A 773 6.15 -2.21 -34.99
CA PRO A 773 5.40 -2.26 -33.74
C PRO A 773 6.09 -1.52 -32.57
N HIS A 774 7.42 -1.48 -32.57
CA HIS A 774 8.24 -0.86 -31.52
C HIS A 774 9.09 0.26 -32.11
N MET A 775 8.43 1.36 -32.47
CA MET A 775 9.07 2.53 -33.10
C MET A 775 9.16 3.72 -32.14
N GLU A 776 10.29 4.44 -32.19
CA GLU A 776 10.53 5.68 -31.44
C GLU A 776 9.44 6.72 -31.66
N ASP A 777 9.05 7.44 -30.61
CA ASP A 777 8.23 8.66 -30.69
C ASP A 777 8.46 9.54 -29.45
N ASP A 778 8.38 10.88 -29.59
CA ASP A 778 8.72 11.89 -28.56
C ASP A 778 9.99 11.60 -27.76
N GLY A 779 11.04 11.15 -28.44
CA GLY A 779 12.31 10.89 -27.77
C GLY A 779 12.34 9.61 -26.92
N MET A 780 11.39 8.69 -27.11
CA MET A 780 11.26 7.47 -26.31
C MET A 780 10.78 6.24 -27.10
N LEU A 781 11.26 5.08 -26.69
CA LEU A 781 10.75 3.74 -27.01
C LEU A 781 10.39 3.03 -25.72
N ARG A 782 9.22 2.40 -25.64
CA ARG A 782 8.81 1.65 -24.45
C ARG A 782 8.21 0.31 -24.84
N ILE A 783 8.64 -0.74 -24.14
CA ILE A 783 8.29 -2.13 -24.46
C ILE A 783 8.02 -2.88 -23.15
N GLU A 784 6.84 -3.50 -23.04
CA GLU A 784 6.55 -4.44 -21.95
C GLU A 784 7.34 -5.73 -22.18
N ALA A 785 7.85 -6.32 -21.10
CA ALA A 785 8.63 -7.55 -21.19
C ALA A 785 7.80 -8.72 -21.75
N ASP A 786 6.51 -8.77 -21.47
CA ASP A 786 5.64 -9.88 -21.87
C ASP A 786 5.24 -9.87 -23.35
N MET A 787 5.51 -8.78 -24.08
CA MET A 787 5.34 -8.65 -25.53
C MET A 787 6.35 -9.49 -26.34
N VAL A 788 7.33 -10.13 -25.68
CA VAL A 788 8.28 -11.04 -26.33
C VAL A 788 7.54 -12.16 -27.07
N ARG A 789 7.92 -12.42 -28.32
CA ARG A 789 7.26 -13.46 -29.16
C ARG A 789 7.65 -14.88 -28.76
N ASP A 790 8.91 -15.08 -28.40
CA ASP A 790 9.48 -16.39 -28.04
C ASP A 790 10.24 -16.32 -26.71
N LEU A 791 9.78 -17.09 -25.73
CA LEU A 791 10.47 -17.26 -24.44
C LEU A 791 11.53 -18.35 -24.62
N SER A 792 12.61 -18.04 -25.32
CA SER A 792 13.66 -19.03 -25.57
C SER A 792 14.31 -19.52 -24.25
N GLY A 793 14.64 -20.81 -24.17
CA GLY A 793 15.67 -21.31 -23.25
C GLY A 793 15.44 -21.23 -21.74
N ALA A 794 14.19 -21.06 -21.27
CA ALA A 794 13.75 -21.04 -19.85
C ALA A 794 13.63 -19.66 -19.14
N TRP A 795 13.07 -18.69 -19.85
CA TRP A 795 12.32 -17.58 -19.24
C TRP A 795 10.85 -17.94 -19.06
N VAL A 796 10.20 -17.43 -18.02
CA VAL A 796 8.77 -17.65 -17.76
C VAL A 796 8.01 -16.33 -17.64
N ARG A 797 6.75 -16.32 -18.11
CA ARG A 797 5.81 -15.24 -17.81
C ARG A 797 5.12 -15.52 -16.49
N ILE A 798 5.06 -14.51 -15.62
CA ILE A 798 4.27 -14.52 -14.41
C ILE A 798 3.08 -13.57 -14.66
N PRO A 799 1.89 -14.11 -14.92
CA PRO A 799 0.72 -13.28 -15.27
C PRO A 799 0.37 -12.34 -14.12
N ASN A 800 -0.15 -11.17 -14.50
CA ASN A 800 -0.67 -10.12 -13.62
C ASN A 800 0.29 -9.65 -12.51
N LEU A 801 1.60 -9.76 -12.74
CA LEU A 801 2.66 -9.21 -11.87
C LEU A 801 3.49 -8.13 -12.57
N GLY A 802 3.08 -7.71 -13.76
CA GLY A 802 3.64 -6.52 -14.40
C GLY A 802 3.37 -5.26 -13.57
N ARG A 803 4.22 -4.24 -13.73
CA ARG A 803 4.06 -2.97 -13.01
C ARG A 803 2.88 -2.20 -13.60
N GLN A 804 1.87 -1.85 -12.82
CA GLN A 804 0.58 -1.28 -13.26
C GLN A 804 -0.33 -2.19 -14.09
N ARG A 805 0.21 -2.97 -15.03
CA ARG A 805 -0.57 -3.91 -15.87
C ARG A 805 0.32 -5.01 -16.42
N GLY A 806 -0.31 -6.05 -16.95
CA GLY A 806 0.35 -7.09 -17.74
C GLY A 806 1.16 -8.07 -16.90
N SER A 807 2.07 -8.79 -17.54
CA SER A 807 2.87 -9.85 -16.90
C SER A 807 4.30 -9.39 -16.60
N LEU A 808 4.91 -10.08 -15.65
CA LEU A 808 6.35 -10.02 -15.41
C LEU A 808 7.04 -11.13 -16.21
N VAL A 809 8.29 -10.93 -16.62
CA VAL A 809 9.13 -12.00 -17.19
C VAL A 809 10.28 -12.31 -16.24
N GLU A 810 10.52 -13.58 -15.94
CA GLU A 810 11.49 -14.04 -14.95
C GLU A 810 12.41 -15.15 -15.50
N ALA A 811 13.71 -15.02 -15.24
CA ALA A 811 14.73 -15.99 -15.66
C ALA A 811 14.72 -17.22 -14.73
N ARG A 812 14.61 -18.43 -15.29
CA ARG A 812 14.76 -19.69 -14.50
C ARG A 812 16.08 -20.41 -14.79
N THR A 813 16.70 -20.15 -15.93
CA THR A 813 17.98 -20.75 -16.34
C THR A 813 18.97 -19.69 -16.78
N GLU A 814 20.20 -19.81 -16.31
CA GLU A 814 21.31 -18.94 -16.67
C GLU A 814 21.73 -19.14 -18.14
N GLY A 815 22.15 -18.07 -18.81
CA GLY A 815 22.52 -18.06 -20.22
C GLY A 815 21.34 -18.00 -21.21
N ALA A 816 20.10 -18.13 -20.74
CA ALA A 816 18.91 -18.01 -21.58
C ALA A 816 18.72 -16.57 -22.09
N THR A 817 18.24 -16.41 -23.33
CA THR A 817 18.11 -15.09 -23.96
C THR A 817 16.66 -14.66 -24.19
N LEU A 818 16.39 -13.35 -24.16
CA LEU A 818 15.17 -12.74 -24.67
C LEU A 818 15.54 -11.66 -25.68
N THR A 819 14.91 -11.69 -26.86
CA THR A 819 15.21 -10.75 -27.94
C THR A 819 13.97 -9.91 -28.27
N TYR A 820 14.15 -8.60 -28.36
CA TYR A 820 13.13 -7.64 -28.75
C TYR A 820 13.60 -6.88 -29.98
N GLU A 821 12.73 -6.79 -30.98
CA GLU A 821 12.96 -5.94 -32.15
C GLU A 821 12.51 -4.52 -31.83
N VAL A 822 13.39 -3.54 -32.05
CA VAL A 822 13.13 -2.11 -31.84
C VAL A 822 13.49 -1.34 -33.09
N THR A 823 12.87 -0.18 -33.30
CA THR A 823 13.18 0.68 -34.43
C THR A 823 13.32 2.12 -33.96
N VAL A 824 14.49 2.70 -34.24
CA VAL A 824 14.81 4.09 -33.92
C VAL A 824 14.91 4.92 -35.20
N THR A 825 14.54 6.18 -35.08
CA THR A 825 14.62 7.20 -36.12
C THR A 825 15.78 8.17 -35.90
N SER A 826 16.23 8.28 -34.65
CA SER A 826 17.38 9.08 -34.23
C SER A 826 18.68 8.27 -34.28
N GLU A 827 19.82 8.94 -34.42
CA GLU A 827 21.16 8.37 -34.18
C GLU A 827 21.66 8.79 -32.80
N GLY A 828 22.25 7.88 -32.03
CA GLY A 828 22.95 8.25 -30.79
C GLY A 828 23.23 7.12 -29.82
N ALA A 829 23.95 7.45 -28.74
CA ALA A 829 24.13 6.60 -27.58
C ALA A 829 22.98 6.81 -26.58
N PHE A 830 21.95 5.99 -26.72
CA PHE A 830 20.68 6.14 -25.99
C PHE A 830 20.75 5.59 -24.56
N LEU A 831 19.88 6.11 -23.69
CA LEU A 831 19.76 5.61 -22.32
C LEU A 831 18.69 4.52 -22.26
N LEU A 832 19.07 3.30 -21.87
CA LEU A 832 18.15 2.23 -21.50
C LEU A 832 17.84 2.32 -20.00
N GLU A 833 16.55 2.39 -19.65
CA GLU A 833 16.01 2.24 -18.30
C GLU A 833 15.24 0.92 -18.22
N LEU A 834 15.69 -0.02 -17.39
CA LEU A 834 15.06 -1.32 -17.15
C LEU A 834 14.26 -1.29 -15.84
N HIS A 835 12.97 -1.64 -15.90
CA HIS A 835 12.09 -1.70 -14.75
C HIS A 835 12.11 -3.12 -14.17
N ARG A 836 13.12 -3.37 -13.35
CA ARG A 836 13.32 -4.64 -12.65
C ARG A 836 12.30 -4.77 -11.52
N PHE A 837 11.76 -5.97 -11.35
CA PHE A 837 10.94 -6.29 -10.19
C PHE A 837 11.83 -6.34 -8.94
N PRO A 838 11.48 -5.65 -7.83
CA PRO A 838 12.34 -5.49 -6.66
C PRO A 838 12.45 -6.75 -5.79
N SER A 839 12.73 -7.91 -6.41
CA SER A 839 13.11 -9.13 -5.73
C SER A 839 14.46 -9.00 -5.03
N LEU A 840 14.70 -9.81 -4.00
CA LEU A 840 15.91 -9.77 -3.17
C LEU A 840 16.75 -11.05 -3.28
N ASN A 841 18.02 -10.92 -2.89
CA ASN A 841 18.96 -12.03 -2.73
C ASN A 841 20.07 -11.59 -1.76
N SER A 842 19.80 -11.64 -0.45
CA SER A 842 20.63 -10.98 0.57
C SER A 842 22.10 -11.43 0.61
N LYS A 843 22.37 -12.69 0.21
CA LYS A 843 23.73 -13.26 0.09
C LYS A 843 24.33 -13.20 -1.31
N GLY A 844 23.52 -12.91 -2.31
CA GLY A 844 23.90 -13.06 -3.71
C GLY A 844 23.99 -11.74 -4.46
N ARG A 845 24.10 -11.86 -5.77
CA ARG A 845 24.07 -10.74 -6.72
C ARG A 845 22.82 -10.85 -7.56
N ILE A 846 22.43 -9.74 -8.19
CA ILE A 846 21.27 -9.74 -9.07
C ILE A 846 21.56 -8.96 -10.34
N ARG A 847 21.84 -9.70 -11.41
CA ARG A 847 22.43 -9.20 -12.65
C ARG A 847 21.66 -9.66 -13.88
N ILE A 848 21.78 -8.88 -14.94
CA ILE A 848 21.31 -9.21 -16.28
C ILE A 848 22.33 -8.69 -17.30
N GLY A 849 22.53 -9.46 -18.37
CA GLY A 849 23.33 -9.03 -19.52
C GLY A 849 22.43 -8.36 -20.56
N VAL A 850 22.93 -7.32 -21.22
CA VAL A 850 22.24 -6.61 -22.29
C VAL A 850 23.20 -6.45 -23.46
N SER A 851 22.75 -6.73 -24.68
CA SER A 851 23.50 -6.42 -25.91
C SER A 851 22.58 -5.86 -26.99
N VAL A 852 23.14 -5.07 -27.90
CA VAL A 852 22.45 -4.54 -29.09
C VAL A 852 23.04 -5.20 -30.33
N ASP A 853 22.20 -5.86 -31.12
CA ASP A 853 22.58 -6.58 -32.34
C ASP A 853 23.68 -7.64 -32.14
N GLU A 854 24.91 -7.35 -32.59
CA GLU A 854 26.10 -8.20 -32.46
C GLU A 854 27.16 -7.57 -31.54
N ASN A 855 26.82 -6.48 -30.84
CA ASN A 855 27.72 -5.85 -29.88
C ASN A 855 27.95 -6.75 -28.65
N PRO A 856 29.09 -6.59 -27.94
CA PRO A 856 29.37 -7.32 -26.71
C PRO A 856 28.27 -7.17 -25.66
N VAL A 857 28.12 -8.18 -24.81
CA VAL A 857 27.19 -8.17 -23.68
C VAL A 857 27.73 -7.29 -22.56
N GLU A 858 26.94 -6.31 -22.13
CA GLU A 858 27.19 -5.49 -20.96
C GLU A 858 26.32 -5.96 -19.79
N VAL A 859 26.92 -6.12 -18.62
CA VAL A 859 26.21 -6.62 -17.43
C VAL A 859 25.83 -5.44 -16.53
N ILE A 860 24.54 -5.34 -16.21
CA ILE A 860 24.01 -4.43 -15.19
C ILE A 860 23.67 -5.20 -13.92
N GLU A 861 23.85 -4.56 -12.78
CA GLU A 861 23.67 -5.15 -11.45
C GLU A 861 22.86 -4.22 -10.56
N SER A 862 21.92 -4.80 -9.81
CA SER A 862 21.22 -4.08 -8.75
C SER A 862 22.11 -3.88 -7.52
N ARG A 863 22.10 -2.67 -6.97
CA ARG A 863 22.72 -2.35 -5.67
C ARG A 863 21.82 -2.69 -4.47
N ALA A 864 20.53 -2.95 -4.71
CA ALA A 864 19.53 -3.22 -3.69
C ALA A 864 19.22 -4.72 -3.61
N ASN A 865 20.23 -5.51 -3.24
CA ASN A 865 20.09 -6.97 -3.08
C ASN A 865 19.59 -7.40 -1.69
N ASP A 866 19.50 -6.47 -0.74
CA ASP A 866 18.90 -6.67 0.58
C ASP A 866 18.19 -5.39 1.07
N GLU A 867 17.38 -5.50 2.13
CA GLU A 867 16.45 -4.46 2.60
C GLU A 867 17.09 -3.17 3.14
N PHE A 868 18.41 -3.14 3.33
CA PHE A 868 19.15 -1.98 3.84
C PHE A 868 20.23 -1.48 2.85
N LYS A 869 20.25 -2.01 1.62
CA LYS A 869 21.28 -1.72 0.62
C LYS A 869 20.72 -0.94 -0.57
N GLY A 870 21.56 -0.07 -1.12
CA GLY A 870 21.22 0.72 -2.31
C GLY A 870 19.96 1.57 -2.11
N GLU A 871 19.13 1.62 -3.15
CA GLU A 871 17.90 2.42 -3.20
C GLU A 871 16.66 1.65 -2.72
N TRP A 872 16.84 0.59 -1.90
CA TRP A 872 15.76 -0.32 -1.53
C TRP A 872 14.48 0.39 -1.03
N LYS A 873 14.62 1.36 -0.12
CA LYS A 873 13.50 2.16 0.41
C LYS A 873 12.71 2.84 -0.71
N ASN A 874 13.39 3.40 -1.69
CA ASN A 874 12.76 4.01 -2.87
C ASN A 874 12.14 2.97 -3.80
N ASN A 875 12.79 1.82 -3.95
CA ASN A 875 12.35 0.74 -4.83
C ASN A 875 11.02 0.13 -4.38
N VAL A 876 10.85 -0.17 -3.09
CA VAL A 876 9.58 -0.69 -2.55
C VAL A 876 8.48 0.36 -2.59
N ARG A 877 8.82 1.63 -2.30
CA ARG A 877 7.86 2.75 -2.36
C ARG A 877 7.29 2.93 -3.77
N ASN A 878 8.13 2.79 -4.80
CA ASN A 878 7.80 2.97 -6.22
C ASN A 878 7.40 1.66 -6.95
N ASN A 879 7.49 0.53 -6.24
CA ASN A 879 7.38 -0.83 -6.75
C ASN A 879 8.19 -1.07 -8.05
N VAL A 880 9.46 -0.67 -8.02
CA VAL A 880 10.41 -0.88 -9.14
C VAL A 880 11.84 -0.65 -8.68
N ASP A 881 12.76 -1.49 -9.15
CA ASP A 881 14.18 -1.21 -9.14
C ASP A 881 14.60 -0.75 -10.55
N LYS A 882 14.94 0.54 -10.72
CA LYS A 882 15.29 1.10 -12.03
C LYS A 882 16.79 0.94 -12.29
N LEU A 883 17.14 0.12 -13.28
CA LEU A 883 18.53 -0.07 -13.70
C LEU A 883 18.79 0.69 -15.01
N TYR A 884 19.97 1.30 -15.13
CA TYR A 884 20.32 2.15 -16.26
C TYR A 884 21.55 1.62 -17.00
N LEU A 885 21.50 1.69 -18.33
CA LEU A 885 22.62 1.37 -19.22
C LEU A 885 22.68 2.39 -20.36
N ARG A 886 23.88 2.90 -20.66
CA ARG A 886 24.10 3.68 -21.88
C ARG A 886 24.35 2.68 -23.01
N LEU A 887 23.44 2.63 -23.99
CA LEU A 887 23.60 1.77 -25.16
C LEU A 887 24.73 2.28 -26.06
N PRO A 888 25.34 1.42 -26.90
CA PRO A 888 26.27 1.84 -27.92
C PRO A 888 25.64 2.85 -28.89
N ASN A 889 26.43 3.46 -29.77
CA ASN A 889 25.86 4.36 -30.78
C ASN A 889 24.97 3.57 -31.76
N ILE A 890 23.66 3.78 -31.68
CA ILE A 890 22.64 3.13 -32.53
C ILE A 890 22.36 4.04 -33.73
N LYS A 891 22.32 3.46 -34.92
CA LYS A 891 21.98 4.16 -36.17
C LYS A 891 20.45 4.18 -36.38
N PRO A 892 19.89 5.08 -37.21
CA PRO A 892 18.49 4.98 -37.59
C PRO A 892 18.22 3.66 -38.31
N GLY A 893 17.17 2.93 -37.90
CA GLY A 893 16.84 1.62 -38.43
C GLY A 893 16.31 0.63 -37.38
N SER A 894 16.18 -0.63 -37.79
CA SER A 894 15.76 -1.73 -36.93
C SER A 894 16.96 -2.36 -36.22
N HIS A 895 16.79 -2.63 -34.93
CA HIS A 895 17.80 -3.19 -34.04
C HIS A 895 17.20 -4.27 -33.16
N ARG A 896 18.05 -5.15 -32.63
CA ARG A 896 17.67 -6.17 -31.64
C ARG A 896 18.26 -5.81 -30.29
N ILE A 897 17.41 -5.68 -29.29
CA ILE A 897 17.83 -5.62 -27.88
C ILE A 897 17.75 -7.04 -27.33
N ILE A 898 18.88 -7.58 -26.88
CA ILE A 898 19.00 -8.94 -26.39
C ILE A 898 19.34 -8.90 -24.92
N PHE A 899 18.48 -9.50 -24.10
CA PHE A 899 18.69 -9.70 -22.67
C PHE A 899 19.20 -11.12 -22.42
N HIS A 900 20.23 -11.25 -21.59
CA HIS A 900 20.88 -12.51 -21.24
C HIS A 900 20.69 -12.77 -19.74
N ALA A 901 20.06 -13.89 -19.39
CA ALA A 901 19.91 -14.31 -18.00
C ALA A 901 21.28 -14.57 -17.38
N VAL A 902 21.68 -13.75 -16.39
CA VAL A 902 22.93 -13.96 -15.65
C VAL A 902 22.67 -14.67 -14.33
N ASP A 903 21.69 -14.21 -13.57
CA ASP A 903 21.29 -14.80 -12.29
C ASP A 903 19.84 -15.34 -12.38
N ARG A 904 19.57 -16.49 -11.73
CA ARG A 904 18.21 -17.04 -11.59
C ARG A 904 17.29 -16.05 -10.84
N TYR A 905 16.01 -16.07 -11.17
CA TYR A 905 14.95 -15.21 -10.64
C TYR A 905 15.12 -13.70 -10.95
N PHE A 906 16.10 -13.32 -11.79
CA PHE A 906 16.09 -11.97 -12.36
C PHE A 906 14.77 -11.77 -13.12
N SER A 907 14.05 -10.71 -12.78
CA SER A 907 12.76 -10.40 -13.37
C SER A 907 12.58 -8.92 -13.65
N PHE A 908 11.88 -8.62 -14.74
CA PHE A 908 11.57 -7.25 -15.15
C PHE A 908 10.23 -7.20 -15.89
N SER A 909 9.56 -6.05 -15.79
CA SER A 909 8.22 -5.85 -16.36
C SER A 909 8.24 -5.05 -17.65
N ARG A 910 9.25 -4.18 -17.83
CA ARG A 910 9.42 -3.37 -19.03
C ARG A 910 10.82 -2.78 -19.13
N PHE A 911 11.12 -2.23 -20.30
CA PHE A 911 12.25 -1.33 -20.50
C PHE A 911 11.88 -0.14 -21.38
N VAL A 912 12.61 0.95 -21.20
CA VAL A 912 12.44 2.21 -21.91
C VAL A 912 13.79 2.62 -22.50
N ILE A 913 13.82 3.02 -23.76
CA ILE A 913 15.00 3.61 -24.41
C ILE A 913 14.68 5.08 -24.67
N TYR A 914 15.42 5.98 -24.01
CA TYR A 914 15.32 7.41 -24.22
C TYR A 914 16.30 7.84 -25.31
N THR A 915 15.77 8.38 -26.40
CA THR A 915 16.52 8.88 -27.55
C THR A 915 16.75 10.40 -27.48
N ARG A 916 16.17 11.06 -26.48
CA ARG A 916 16.47 12.44 -26.03
C ARG A 916 16.80 12.44 -24.54
N GLU A 917 17.04 13.62 -23.97
CA GLU A 917 17.13 13.78 -22.52
C GLU A 917 15.84 13.29 -21.84
N ARG A 918 16.00 12.52 -20.76
CA ARG A 918 14.88 11.91 -20.04
C ARG A 918 14.13 13.00 -19.27
N GLN A 919 12.83 13.14 -19.52
CA GLN A 919 11.92 13.91 -18.66
C GLN A 919 11.47 13.05 -17.47
N GLU A 920 11.28 13.67 -16.30
CA GLU A 920 10.87 12.92 -15.10
C GLU A 920 9.46 12.34 -15.22
N ASN A 921 9.36 11.04 -14.94
CA ASN A 921 8.13 10.27 -14.98
C ASN A 921 8.30 8.99 -14.13
N THR A 922 7.18 8.46 -13.62
CA THR A 922 7.21 7.28 -12.75
C THR A 922 7.14 5.99 -13.57
N LEU A 923 6.30 5.93 -14.60
CA LEU A 923 5.94 4.68 -15.27
C LEU A 923 6.45 4.54 -16.70
N GLY A 924 6.81 5.66 -17.33
CA GLY A 924 7.20 5.72 -18.74
C GLY A 924 6.08 5.24 -19.66
N ILE A 925 4.82 5.48 -19.30
CA ILE A 925 3.67 4.96 -20.04
C ILE A 925 3.38 5.81 -21.27
N ARG A 926 2.82 5.15 -22.27
CA ARG A 926 2.15 5.73 -23.42
C ARG A 926 0.78 5.05 -23.59
N GLY A 927 -0.24 5.86 -23.89
CA GLY A 927 -1.62 5.44 -24.10
C GLY A 927 -2.45 5.29 -22.82
N GLY A 928 -3.68 4.82 -22.98
CA GLY A 928 -4.74 4.92 -21.96
C GLY A 928 -5.72 6.03 -22.33
N ASP A 929 -6.72 6.26 -21.48
CA ASP A 929 -7.60 7.41 -21.64
C ASP A 929 -6.85 8.67 -21.20
N LEU A 930 -6.63 9.60 -22.13
CA LEU A 930 -5.88 10.84 -21.91
C LEU A 930 -6.78 12.07 -21.83
N ARG A 931 -8.10 11.88 -21.83
CA ARG A 931 -9.05 12.99 -21.64
C ARG A 931 -8.90 13.57 -20.25
N LEU A 932 -9.30 14.84 -20.08
CA LEU A 932 -9.41 15.38 -18.73
C LEU A 932 -10.59 14.70 -18.00
N PRO A 933 -10.49 14.41 -16.68
CA PRO A 933 -11.56 13.72 -15.97
C PRO A 933 -12.84 14.55 -15.96
N LEU A 934 -13.97 13.90 -16.27
CA LEU A 934 -15.28 14.52 -16.20
C LEU A 934 -15.59 14.97 -14.76
N SER A 935 -16.41 16.01 -14.63
CA SER A 935 -16.87 16.47 -13.32
C SER A 935 -17.71 15.38 -12.64
N PHE A 936 -17.24 14.92 -11.47
CA PHE A 936 -17.97 14.02 -10.59
C PHE A 936 -18.52 14.82 -9.41
N ASP A 937 -19.86 14.79 -9.23
CA ASP A 937 -20.52 15.40 -8.08
C ASP A 937 -20.28 14.55 -6.81
N ALA A 938 -19.11 14.72 -6.21
CA ALA A 938 -18.71 14.01 -5.01
C ALA A 938 -19.64 14.32 -3.82
N ALA A 939 -20.10 15.57 -3.69
CA ALA A 939 -20.98 15.99 -2.60
C ALA A 939 -22.36 15.30 -2.70
N GLY A 940 -22.98 15.36 -3.88
CA GLY A 940 -24.24 14.66 -4.15
C GLY A 940 -24.12 13.15 -3.94
N PHE A 941 -23.03 12.54 -4.44
CA PHE A 941 -22.77 11.12 -4.21
C PHE A 941 -22.65 10.78 -2.72
N CYS A 942 -21.94 11.58 -1.93
CA CYS A 942 -21.77 11.31 -0.51
C CYS A 942 -23.10 11.38 0.25
N TRP A 943 -23.91 12.39 -0.05
CA TRP A 943 -25.24 12.53 0.52
C TRP A 943 -26.13 11.32 0.20
N ASP A 944 -26.16 10.90 -1.08
CA ASP A 944 -27.05 9.83 -1.55
C ASP A 944 -26.57 8.43 -1.13
N PHE A 945 -25.26 8.18 -1.13
CA PHE A 945 -24.70 6.85 -0.87
C PHE A 945 -24.37 6.62 0.61
N TYR A 946 -23.64 7.55 1.25
CA TYR A 946 -23.19 7.39 2.64
C TYR A 946 -24.21 7.93 3.66
N GLY A 947 -25.14 8.76 3.19
CA GLY A 947 -26.18 9.36 4.01
C GLY A 947 -25.75 10.69 4.66
N LYS A 948 -26.75 11.39 5.20
CA LYS A 948 -26.62 12.74 5.74
C LYS A 948 -25.57 12.89 6.82
N GLU A 949 -25.53 11.98 7.79
CA GLU A 949 -24.60 12.06 8.94
C GLU A 949 -23.13 11.92 8.50
N ALA A 950 -22.88 11.07 7.51
CA ALA A 950 -21.56 10.90 6.91
C ALA A 950 -21.14 12.09 6.03
N TYR A 951 -22.09 12.87 5.51
CA TYR A 951 -21.81 14.08 4.75
C TYR A 951 -21.60 15.30 5.65
N GLU A 952 -22.42 15.48 6.69
CA GLU A 952 -22.35 16.63 7.59
C GLU A 952 -21.26 16.47 8.68
N LEU A 953 -20.08 15.98 8.30
CA LEU A 953 -18.97 15.72 9.22
C LEU A 953 -18.45 17.01 9.87
N PRO A 954 -18.15 17.00 11.18
CA PRO A 954 -17.45 18.10 11.82
C PRO A 954 -16.05 18.29 11.21
N PRO A 955 -15.41 19.45 11.43
CA PRO A 955 -14.00 19.63 11.06
C PRO A 955 -13.09 18.63 11.76
N ARG A 956 -11.89 18.44 11.21
CA ARG A 956 -10.83 17.71 11.90
C ARG A 956 -10.46 18.41 13.22
N PRO A 957 -10.07 17.66 14.25
CA PRO A 957 -9.63 18.26 15.51
C PRO A 957 -8.38 19.13 15.33
N VAL A 958 -8.25 20.14 16.20
CA VAL A 958 -7.06 21.00 16.26
C VAL A 958 -6.10 20.43 17.29
N TYR A 959 -4.84 20.27 16.89
CA TYR A 959 -3.79 19.68 17.72
C TYR A 959 -2.85 20.74 18.28
N TYR A 960 -2.52 20.63 19.57
CA TYR A 960 -1.57 21.50 20.27
C TYR A 960 -0.45 20.66 20.91
N ALA A 961 0.79 20.90 20.51
CA ALA A 961 1.93 20.20 21.07
C ALA A 961 2.22 20.68 22.50
N PHE A 962 2.53 19.76 23.41
CA PHE A 962 2.99 20.11 24.75
C PHE A 962 4.36 20.80 24.72
N ARG A 963 4.63 21.66 25.72
CA ARG A 963 5.90 22.40 25.84
C ARG A 963 7.10 21.52 26.17
N LYS A 964 6.89 20.47 26.97
CA LYS A 964 7.88 19.44 27.27
C LYS A 964 7.32 18.11 26.82
N GLN A 965 8.09 17.43 26.00
CA GLN A 965 7.71 16.17 25.39
C GLN A 965 8.45 14.99 26.01
N LYS A 966 7.83 13.82 25.97
CA LYS A 966 8.31 12.57 26.57
C LYS A 966 9.18 11.69 25.64
N GLY A 967 9.78 12.27 24.59
CA GLY A 967 10.61 11.53 23.61
C GLY A 967 9.81 11.02 22.40
N ASN A 968 10.46 10.21 21.54
CA ASN A 968 9.89 9.63 20.32
C ASN A 968 9.17 8.31 20.61
N CYS A 969 8.02 8.36 21.27
CA CYS A 969 7.20 7.18 21.55
C CYS A 969 5.90 7.15 20.73
N LEU A 970 5.20 6.01 20.73
CA LEU A 970 3.88 5.82 20.12
C LEU A 970 2.72 6.42 20.96
N GLU A 971 3.01 7.09 22.08
CA GLU A 971 1.97 7.75 22.89
C GLU A 971 1.59 9.11 22.30
N MET A 972 0.29 9.45 22.30
CA MET A 972 -0.17 10.80 21.95
C MET A 972 0.40 11.84 22.93
N GLY A 973 1.15 12.80 22.38
CA GLY A 973 1.79 13.89 23.14
C GLY A 973 1.21 15.27 22.82
N GLU A 974 -0.10 15.32 22.57
CA GLU A 974 -0.81 16.50 22.09
C GLU A 974 -2.13 16.70 22.85
N HIS A 975 -2.53 17.95 23.02
CA HIS A 975 -3.89 18.31 23.41
C HIS A 975 -4.73 18.47 22.14
N MET A 976 -5.92 17.85 22.10
CA MET A 976 -6.83 17.92 20.96
C MET A 976 -8.09 18.69 21.33
N GLU A 977 -8.51 19.60 20.47
CA GLU A 977 -9.82 20.27 20.55
C GLU A 977 -10.69 19.84 19.36
N PHE A 978 -11.82 19.19 19.66
CA PHE A 978 -12.81 18.79 18.67
C PHE A 978 -13.76 19.96 18.39
N LEU A 979 -13.97 20.27 17.11
CA LEU A 979 -14.80 21.39 16.67
C LEU A 979 -16.19 20.90 16.29
N SER A 980 -17.21 21.74 16.52
CA SER A 980 -18.60 21.44 16.12
C SER A 980 -18.99 22.05 14.78
N HIS A 981 -18.21 23.01 14.25
CA HIS A 981 -18.46 23.66 12.97
C HIS A 981 -17.17 24.21 12.35
N TYR A 982 -17.16 24.40 11.02
CA TYR A 982 -16.06 25.03 10.30
C TYR A 982 -15.98 26.53 10.59
N GLY A 983 -14.78 27.11 10.40
CA GLY A 983 -14.60 28.56 10.31
C GLY A 983 -15.18 29.13 9.01
N ALA A 984 -15.22 30.46 8.89
CA ALA A 984 -15.68 31.11 7.68
C ALA A 984 -14.59 31.09 6.59
N PRO A 985 -14.91 30.73 5.33
CA PRO A 985 -13.98 30.85 4.22
C PRO A 985 -13.50 32.28 3.98
N VAL A 986 -12.20 32.42 3.74
CA VAL A 986 -11.52 33.66 3.36
C VAL A 986 -10.79 33.46 2.04
N ALA A 987 -10.91 34.40 1.12
CA ALA A 987 -10.25 34.30 -0.18
C ALA A 987 -8.72 34.39 -0.05
N ALA A 988 -7.98 33.62 -0.85
CA ALA A 988 -6.51 33.59 -0.83
C ALA A 988 -5.86 34.98 -0.95
N GLY A 989 -6.42 35.86 -1.80
CA GLY A 989 -5.96 37.24 -1.94
C GLY A 989 -6.15 38.09 -0.69
N GLU A 990 -7.21 37.87 0.09
CA GLU A 990 -7.46 38.59 1.34
C GLU A 990 -6.50 38.16 2.45
N ILE A 991 -6.17 36.86 2.51
CA ILE A 991 -5.13 36.32 3.41
C ILE A 991 -3.80 36.98 3.11
N VAL A 992 -3.40 37.05 1.84
CA VAL A 992 -2.15 37.70 1.43
C VAL A 992 -2.17 39.20 1.73
N ALA A 993 -3.30 39.89 1.52
CA ALA A 993 -3.45 41.32 1.78
C ALA A 993 -3.23 41.70 3.26
N THR A 994 -3.38 40.76 4.21
CA THR A 994 -3.02 41.02 5.63
C THR A 994 -1.56 41.46 5.79
N GLY A 995 -0.68 41.05 4.86
CA GLY A 995 0.72 41.44 4.81
C GLY A 995 0.98 42.88 4.37
N GLU A 996 -0.03 43.66 3.98
CA GLU A 996 0.11 45.08 3.65
C GLU A 996 0.25 45.98 4.89
N HIS A 997 -0.06 45.44 6.07
CA HIS A 997 -0.07 46.16 7.33
C HIS A 997 0.78 45.47 8.39
N THR A 998 1.42 46.25 9.27
CA THR A 998 2.15 45.70 10.43
C THR A 998 1.16 45.00 11.36
N ALA A 999 1.51 43.80 11.84
CA ALA A 999 0.69 43.06 12.78
C ALA A 999 0.78 43.70 14.17
N VAL A 1000 -0.32 44.28 14.65
CA VAL A 1000 -0.36 45.04 15.91
C VAL A 1000 -0.97 44.22 17.03
N GLU A 1001 -0.36 44.26 18.20
CA GLU A 1001 -0.89 43.62 19.41
C GLU A 1001 -2.30 44.12 19.79
N LYS A 1002 -3.21 43.16 20.01
CA LYS A 1002 -4.54 43.37 20.58
C LYS A 1002 -4.68 42.46 21.80
N ASP A 1003 -4.91 43.05 22.97
CA ASP A 1003 -5.12 42.34 24.24
C ASP A 1003 -4.02 41.29 24.56
N GLY A 1004 -2.76 41.65 24.32
CA GLY A 1004 -1.62 40.76 24.55
C GLY A 1004 -1.39 39.72 23.44
N ARG A 1005 -2.14 39.76 22.34
CA ARG A 1005 -2.11 38.77 21.27
C ARG A 1005 -1.75 39.39 19.92
N ILE A 1006 -0.96 38.68 19.13
CA ILE A 1006 -0.63 39.02 17.74
C ILE A 1006 -0.83 37.76 16.90
N PHE A 1007 -1.53 37.90 15.79
CA PHE A 1007 -1.81 36.82 14.86
C PHE A 1007 -1.24 37.18 13.49
N ILE A 1008 -0.60 36.22 12.83
CA ILE A 1008 0.10 36.41 11.56
C ILE A 1008 -0.21 35.22 10.65
N GLU A 1009 -0.73 35.51 9.47
CA GLU A 1009 -0.84 34.53 8.39
C GLU A 1009 0.54 34.35 7.75
N ALA A 1010 1.03 33.12 7.61
CA ALA A 1010 2.34 32.90 7.01
C ALA A 1010 2.36 33.41 5.55
N ALA A 1011 1.27 33.19 4.82
CA ALA A 1011 1.09 33.65 3.44
C ALA A 1011 1.04 35.19 3.29
N ALA A 1012 0.89 35.95 4.39
CA ALA A 1012 1.00 37.42 4.35
C ALA A 1012 2.34 37.89 3.75
N ALA A 1013 3.40 37.08 3.86
CA ALA A 1013 4.70 37.37 3.27
C ALA A 1013 4.67 37.45 1.73
N LEU A 1014 3.68 36.85 1.07
CA LEU A 1014 3.50 36.94 -0.39
C LEU A 1014 3.07 38.35 -0.85
N ALA A 1015 2.67 39.24 0.06
CA ALA A 1015 2.36 40.63 -0.26
C ALA A 1015 3.58 41.43 -0.75
N GLN A 1016 4.80 40.97 -0.44
CA GLN A 1016 6.06 41.66 -0.78
C GLN A 1016 6.06 43.14 -0.36
N SER A 1017 5.56 43.41 0.83
CA SER A 1017 5.38 44.75 1.36
C SER A 1017 6.48 45.10 2.38
N LYS A 1018 6.48 46.35 2.87
CA LYS A 1018 7.34 46.73 4.00
C LYS A 1018 6.95 46.04 5.30
N ALA A 1019 5.72 45.53 5.43
CA ALA A 1019 5.24 44.87 6.62
C ALA A 1019 5.47 43.35 6.61
N ALA A 1020 5.42 42.70 5.45
CA ALA A 1020 5.72 41.28 5.31
C ALA A 1020 6.27 40.95 3.91
N TYR A 1021 7.31 40.12 3.84
CA TYR A 1021 7.97 39.73 2.59
C TYR A 1021 8.70 38.38 2.70
N THR A 1022 9.07 37.80 1.56
CA THR A 1022 9.86 36.55 1.48
C THR A 1022 11.25 36.81 0.91
N GLU A 1023 12.22 36.00 1.32
CA GLU A 1023 13.53 35.87 0.67
C GLU A 1023 13.77 34.40 0.28
N GLY A 1024 14.25 34.12 -0.93
CA GLY A 1024 14.47 32.75 -1.42
C GLY A 1024 13.27 32.14 -2.17
N GLY A 1025 13.37 30.85 -2.50
CA GLY A 1025 12.43 30.13 -3.39
C GLY A 1025 11.19 29.56 -2.70
N TRP A 1026 10.36 30.43 -2.12
CA TRP A 1026 9.13 30.03 -1.43
C TRP A 1026 7.99 29.65 -2.39
N ASP A 1027 7.20 28.65 -1.98
CA ASP A 1027 5.93 28.29 -2.58
C ASP A 1027 4.80 28.31 -1.54
N TYR A 1028 3.56 28.18 -1.99
CA TYR A 1028 2.36 28.19 -1.15
C TYR A 1028 1.36 27.10 -1.55
N CYS A 1029 0.53 26.70 -0.60
CA CYS A 1029 -0.59 25.78 -0.84
C CYS A 1029 -1.78 26.07 0.09
N ASN A 1030 -2.92 25.43 -0.15
CA ASN A 1030 -4.07 25.47 0.75
C ASN A 1030 -3.76 24.85 2.13
N ALA A 1031 -4.51 25.27 3.14
CA ALA A 1031 -4.38 24.87 4.54
C ALA A 1031 -5.76 24.91 5.25
N PRO A 1032 -5.94 24.25 6.42
CA PRO A 1032 -7.26 24.01 7.01
C PRO A 1032 -7.91 25.21 7.72
N SER A 1033 -7.15 26.27 8.05
CA SER A 1033 -7.74 27.48 8.63
C SER A 1033 -8.78 28.12 7.69
N HIS A 1034 -9.61 29.00 8.23
CA HIS A 1034 -10.68 29.68 7.46
C HIS A 1034 -11.59 28.68 6.75
N GLY A 1035 -12.01 27.61 7.44
CA GLY A 1035 -12.90 26.61 6.84
C GLY A 1035 -12.32 25.92 5.60
N GLU A 1036 -11.07 25.44 5.68
CA GLU A 1036 -10.32 24.77 4.59
C GLU A 1036 -9.90 25.68 3.41
N SER A 1037 -9.98 27.01 3.57
CA SER A 1037 -9.54 27.99 2.55
C SER A 1037 -8.24 28.73 2.91
N GLY A 1038 -7.60 28.38 4.02
CA GLY A 1038 -6.35 28.93 4.49
C GLY A 1038 -5.18 28.73 3.54
N LEU A 1039 -4.04 29.39 3.81
CA LEU A 1039 -2.81 29.24 3.03
C LEU A 1039 -1.62 28.91 3.93
N ALA A 1040 -0.76 28.02 3.45
CA ALA A 1040 0.52 27.72 4.06
C ALA A 1040 1.68 27.99 3.11
N MET A 1041 2.81 28.37 3.68
CA MET A 1041 4.09 28.61 3.00
C MET A 1041 5.02 27.41 3.19
N TYR A 1042 5.77 27.04 2.16
CA TYR A 1042 6.77 25.96 2.24
C TYR A 1042 7.82 26.07 1.14
N ILE A 1043 8.91 25.31 1.26
CA ILE A 1043 9.87 25.10 0.18
C ILE A 1043 9.49 23.80 -0.53
N ARG A 1044 9.10 23.90 -1.81
CA ARG A 1044 8.71 22.75 -2.64
C ARG A 1044 9.92 22.05 -3.27
N ASP A 1045 10.80 22.82 -3.91
CA ASP A 1045 11.98 22.29 -4.61
C ASP A 1045 13.20 22.29 -3.68
N GLU A 1046 13.74 21.11 -3.40
CA GLU A 1046 14.93 20.94 -2.56
C GLU A 1046 16.17 21.65 -3.15
N LYS A 1047 16.20 21.87 -4.47
CA LYS A 1047 17.25 22.69 -5.12
C LYS A 1047 17.28 24.12 -4.61
N ALA A 1048 16.16 24.65 -4.12
CA ALA A 1048 16.12 25.96 -3.48
C ALA A 1048 16.96 26.03 -2.20
N LEU A 1049 17.38 24.88 -1.65
CA LEU A 1049 18.21 24.74 -0.46
C LEU A 1049 19.66 24.29 -0.76
N GLU A 1050 20.03 23.95 -2.00
CA GLU A 1050 21.37 23.45 -2.35
C GLU A 1050 22.51 24.39 -1.94
N GLY A 1051 22.29 25.71 -2.05
CA GLY A 1051 23.26 26.74 -1.62
C GLY A 1051 23.50 26.80 -0.10
N TYR A 1052 22.69 26.08 0.68
CA TYR A 1052 22.73 26.01 2.14
C TYR A 1052 23.31 24.69 2.67
N HIS A 1053 22.94 23.54 2.08
CA HIS A 1053 23.33 22.19 2.56
C HIS A 1053 24.86 21.94 2.62
N GLY A 1054 25.67 22.69 1.85
CA GLY A 1054 27.14 22.60 1.84
C GLY A 1054 27.88 23.47 2.87
N THR A 1055 27.15 24.21 3.72
CA THR A 1055 27.73 25.01 4.80
C THR A 1055 27.68 24.21 6.11
N SER A 1056 28.70 24.33 6.97
CA SER A 1056 28.67 23.67 8.28
C SER A 1056 27.41 24.13 9.03
N TRP A 1057 26.44 23.23 9.18
CA TRP A 1057 25.26 23.40 10.03
C TRP A 1057 25.72 23.81 11.42
N GLY A 1058 25.70 25.12 11.72
CA GLY A 1058 26.25 25.66 12.97
C GLY A 1058 26.68 27.12 12.98
N GLY A 1059 26.75 27.80 11.82
CA GLY A 1059 27.10 29.23 11.76
C GLY A 1059 25.91 30.16 11.47
N THR A 1060 25.72 31.22 12.26
CA THR A 1060 24.70 32.26 12.02
C THR A 1060 24.79 32.90 10.63
N SER A 1061 25.97 32.89 10.00
CA SER A 1061 26.19 33.41 8.64
C SER A 1061 25.59 32.54 7.53
N ALA A 1062 25.49 31.23 7.74
CA ALA A 1062 24.86 30.30 6.81
C ALA A 1062 23.34 30.39 6.86
N ILE A 1063 22.76 30.43 8.06
CA ILE A 1063 21.31 30.55 8.27
C ILE A 1063 20.77 31.85 7.68
N LYS A 1064 21.55 32.95 7.74
CA LYS A 1064 21.18 34.23 7.09
C LYS A 1064 20.99 34.14 5.57
N LYS A 1065 21.43 33.06 4.92
CA LYS A 1065 21.24 32.82 3.48
C LYS A 1065 20.12 31.83 3.18
N ALA A 1066 19.55 31.18 4.19
CA ALA A 1066 18.44 30.26 4.01
C ALA A 1066 17.18 31.01 3.58
N PRO A 1067 16.29 30.40 2.77
CA PRO A 1067 14.99 30.97 2.44
C PRO A 1067 14.24 31.37 3.71
N SER A 1068 13.69 32.58 3.74
CA SER A 1068 13.06 33.12 4.93
C SER A 1068 11.78 33.92 4.68
N LEU A 1069 10.89 33.91 5.67
CA LEU A 1069 9.69 34.73 5.75
C LEU A 1069 9.91 35.81 6.80
N HIS A 1070 9.48 37.05 6.51
CA HIS A 1070 9.70 38.20 7.38
C HIS A 1070 8.37 38.90 7.67
N TYR A 1071 8.13 39.24 8.95
CA TYR A 1071 6.90 39.88 9.41
C TYR A 1071 7.20 40.97 10.44
N ASN A 1072 6.76 42.20 10.18
CA ASN A 1072 6.84 43.28 11.13
C ASN A 1072 5.67 43.22 12.10
N ILE A 1073 6.00 43.25 13.39
CA ILE A 1073 5.06 43.21 14.50
C ILE A 1073 5.22 44.44 15.40
N GLU A 1074 4.15 44.88 16.04
CA GLU A 1074 4.17 45.98 17.01
C GLU A 1074 3.61 45.52 18.36
N THR A 1075 4.43 45.62 19.41
CA THR A 1075 4.12 45.09 20.75
C THR A 1075 4.12 46.17 21.82
N ARG A 1076 3.41 45.96 22.94
CA ARG A 1076 3.40 46.84 24.12
C ARG A 1076 4.58 46.56 25.07
N GLY A 1077 5.33 45.50 24.81
CA GLY A 1077 6.48 45.07 25.60
C GLY A 1077 6.09 44.10 26.71
N GLY A 1078 6.87 43.02 26.85
CA GLY A 1078 6.54 41.90 27.72
C GLY A 1078 7.29 40.63 27.33
N THR A 1079 6.89 39.51 27.91
CA THR A 1079 7.32 38.18 27.47
C THR A 1079 6.20 37.58 26.65
N TYR A 1080 6.47 37.22 25.39
CA TYR A 1080 5.52 36.61 24.48
C TYR A 1080 5.92 35.17 24.21
N ARG A 1081 4.97 34.24 24.25
CA ARG A 1081 5.12 32.90 23.72
C ARG A 1081 4.80 32.93 22.23
N ILE A 1082 5.73 32.45 21.40
CA ILE A 1082 5.54 32.29 19.96
C ILE A 1082 5.04 30.86 19.72
N TRP A 1083 3.89 30.74 19.08
CA TRP A 1083 3.36 29.52 18.50
C TRP A 1083 3.44 29.59 16.98
N GLY A 1084 3.68 28.45 16.35
CA GLY A 1084 3.52 28.30 14.90
C GLY A 1084 2.66 27.07 14.58
N LYS A 1085 1.83 27.16 13.55
CA LYS A 1085 0.99 26.06 13.07
C LYS A 1085 1.64 25.40 11.87
N PHE A 1086 1.96 24.11 12.00
CA PHE A 1086 2.78 23.39 11.04
C PHE A 1086 2.16 22.07 10.61
N LEU A 1087 2.46 21.66 9.37
CA LEU A 1087 2.30 20.30 8.86
C LEU A 1087 3.71 19.74 8.56
N MET A 1088 3.97 18.52 9.04
CA MET A 1088 5.25 17.81 8.90
C MET A 1088 5.02 16.42 8.33
N TRP A 1089 5.99 15.94 7.53
CA TRP A 1089 5.91 14.68 6.79
C TRP A 1089 6.86 13.60 7.32
N ASP A 1090 8.06 13.99 7.73
CA ASP A 1090 9.08 13.09 8.28
C ASP A 1090 10.11 13.92 9.05
N GLU A 1091 11.04 13.25 9.74
CA GLU A 1091 12.07 13.90 10.55
C GLU A 1091 12.99 14.80 9.71
N GLU A 1092 13.46 14.30 8.56
CA GLU A 1092 14.41 14.99 7.68
C GLU A 1092 13.82 16.28 7.09
N LYS A 1093 12.49 16.30 6.90
CA LYS A 1093 11.71 17.43 6.37
C LYS A 1093 11.10 18.32 7.44
N SER A 1094 11.55 18.24 8.69
CA SER A 1094 10.97 18.98 9.82
C SER A 1094 11.90 20.04 10.42
N HIS A 1095 12.98 20.42 9.73
CA HIS A 1095 13.98 21.34 10.24
C HIS A 1095 13.72 22.80 9.81
N PHE A 1096 13.69 23.70 10.79
CA PHE A 1096 13.63 25.16 10.59
C PHE A 1096 14.23 25.92 11.77
N THR A 1097 14.39 27.24 11.63
CA THR A 1097 14.60 28.10 12.79
C THR A 1097 13.88 29.45 12.67
N ILE A 1098 13.86 30.24 13.74
CA ILE A 1098 13.28 31.59 13.76
C ILE A 1098 14.30 32.64 14.22
N GLY A 1099 14.02 33.90 13.91
CA GLY A 1099 14.76 35.05 14.40
C GLY A 1099 13.83 36.20 14.79
N VAL A 1100 14.31 37.04 15.71
CA VAL A 1100 13.64 38.30 16.09
C VAL A 1100 14.68 39.42 16.01
N ASP A 1101 14.36 40.45 15.24
CA ASP A 1101 15.23 41.61 14.94
C ASP A 1101 16.61 41.19 14.40
N ASP A 1102 17.69 41.37 15.14
CA ASP A 1102 19.04 40.95 14.73
C ASP A 1102 19.45 39.58 15.26
N LYS A 1103 18.66 39.00 16.17
CA LYS A 1103 18.95 37.72 16.81
C LYS A 1103 18.31 36.58 16.04
N ILE A 1104 19.12 35.57 15.71
CA ILE A 1104 18.67 34.29 15.18
C ILE A 1104 18.87 33.26 16.28
N TYR A 1105 17.86 32.42 16.48
CA TYR A 1105 17.90 31.34 17.46
C TYR A 1105 18.43 30.07 16.79
N SER A 1106 19.14 29.23 17.54
CA SER A 1106 19.46 27.88 17.06
C SER A 1106 18.23 26.98 17.21
N GLU A 1107 18.16 25.90 16.45
CA GLU A 1107 17.10 24.89 16.62
C GLU A 1107 17.05 24.36 18.08
N ARG A 1108 18.19 24.32 18.78
CA ARG A 1108 18.27 23.95 20.20
C ARG A 1108 17.64 24.97 21.16
N ASP A 1109 17.53 26.24 20.75
CA ASP A 1109 16.84 27.26 21.53
C ASP A 1109 15.32 27.17 21.36
N LEU A 1110 14.87 26.54 20.27
CA LEU A 1110 13.47 26.30 19.99
C LEU A 1110 12.99 25.06 20.73
N TYR A 1111 11.69 25.04 21.04
CA TYR A 1111 10.98 23.90 21.60
C TYR A 1111 11.64 23.27 22.84
N SER A 1112 12.25 24.11 23.68
CA SER A 1112 13.03 23.67 24.85
C SER A 1112 14.17 22.67 24.52
N GLY A 1113 14.73 22.74 23.31
CA GLY A 1113 15.82 21.89 22.84
C GLY A 1113 15.41 20.49 22.40
N GLN A 1114 14.11 20.25 22.20
CA GLN A 1114 13.57 18.97 21.75
C GLN A 1114 13.27 19.00 20.25
N SER A 1115 13.27 17.83 19.60
CA SER A 1115 12.77 17.70 18.23
C SER A 1115 11.26 17.99 18.22
N ILE A 1116 10.82 18.74 17.22
CA ILE A 1116 9.39 18.95 17.00
C ILE A 1116 8.77 17.70 16.40
N TRP A 1117 9.46 17.02 15.48
CA TRP A 1117 8.92 15.85 14.77
C TRP A 1117 8.73 14.64 15.70
N ARG A 1118 7.72 13.83 15.39
CA ARG A 1118 7.42 12.52 15.99
C ARG A 1118 6.43 11.77 15.10
N PHE A 1119 6.38 10.46 15.24
CA PHE A 1119 5.43 9.59 14.55
C PHE A 1119 3.96 10.04 14.70
N SER A 1120 3.53 10.41 15.91
CA SER A 1120 2.12 10.78 16.16
C SER A 1120 1.69 12.09 15.50
N ALA A 1121 2.64 12.88 14.99
CA ALA A 1121 2.41 14.25 14.55
C ALA A 1121 2.64 14.48 13.06
N GLU A 1122 2.81 13.39 12.32
CA GLU A 1122 2.84 13.47 10.88
C GLU A 1122 1.43 13.56 10.30
N ASN A 1123 1.32 14.16 9.13
CA ASN A 1123 0.06 14.34 8.40
C ASN A 1123 -1.01 15.08 9.21
N ILE A 1124 -0.61 15.85 10.23
CA ILE A 1124 -1.50 16.76 10.96
C ILE A 1124 -1.01 18.19 11.00
N TRP A 1125 -1.99 19.08 10.94
CA TRP A 1125 -1.81 20.47 11.29
C TRP A 1125 -1.84 20.63 12.80
N ARG A 1126 -0.75 21.14 13.36
CA ARG A 1126 -0.64 21.34 14.81
C ARG A 1126 0.04 22.64 15.18
N TRP A 1127 -0.42 23.21 16.29
CA TRP A 1127 0.21 24.34 16.95
C TRP A 1127 1.40 23.87 17.80
N VAL A 1128 2.59 24.41 17.52
CA VAL A 1128 3.84 24.10 18.24
C VAL A 1128 4.30 25.34 19.00
N PRO A 1129 4.50 25.26 20.34
CA PRO A 1129 5.02 26.37 21.13
C PRO A 1129 6.54 26.48 20.93
N LEU A 1130 6.98 27.42 20.09
CA LEU A 1130 8.37 27.52 19.65
C LEU A 1130 9.29 28.02 20.76
N MET A 1131 8.97 29.15 21.38
CA MET A 1131 9.78 29.71 22.48
C MET A 1131 9.06 30.87 23.18
N ASP A 1132 9.54 31.23 24.37
CA ASP A 1132 9.18 32.48 25.04
C ASP A 1132 10.26 33.55 24.73
N VAL A 1133 9.87 34.70 24.18
CA VAL A 1133 10.77 35.81 23.85
C VAL A 1133 10.39 37.08 24.61
N LYS A 1134 11.38 37.82 25.10
CA LYS A 1134 11.17 39.12 25.74
C LYS A 1134 11.28 40.23 24.70
N LEU A 1135 10.19 40.96 24.47
CA LEU A 1135 10.09 42.05 23.51
C LEU A 1135 9.95 43.39 24.23
N ARG A 1136 10.48 44.46 23.63
CA ARG A 1136 10.31 45.82 24.13
C ARG A 1136 9.03 46.40 23.54
N GLY A 1137 8.49 47.45 24.14
CA GLY A 1137 7.41 48.20 23.48
C GLY A 1137 7.91 48.80 22.17
N GLY A 1138 7.18 48.62 21.07
CA GLY A 1138 7.53 49.11 19.74
C GLY A 1138 7.55 48.03 18.66
N ARG A 1139 8.21 48.35 17.55
CA ARG A 1139 8.28 47.50 16.35
C ARG A 1139 9.42 46.50 16.42
N HIS A 1140 9.13 45.29 15.97
CA HIS A 1140 10.06 44.18 15.86
C HIS A 1140 9.84 43.45 14.54
N THR A 1141 10.82 42.66 14.09
CA THR A 1141 10.67 41.78 12.93
C THR A 1141 10.81 40.32 13.35
N LEU A 1142 9.74 39.55 13.20
CA LEU A 1142 9.77 38.09 13.29
C LEU A 1142 10.21 37.51 11.95
N ARG A 1143 11.13 36.55 11.99
CA ARG A 1143 11.64 35.85 10.81
C ARG A 1143 11.53 34.34 10.99
N TYR A 1144 11.15 33.64 9.94
CA TYR A 1144 11.19 32.18 9.85
C TYR A 1144 12.19 31.78 8.77
N PHE A 1145 13.07 30.82 9.04
CA PHE A 1145 14.07 30.31 8.10
C PHE A 1145 13.81 28.82 7.84
N ALA A 1146 13.52 28.45 6.60
CA ALA A 1146 13.37 27.06 6.21
C ALA A 1146 14.75 26.40 6.06
N LEU A 1147 14.98 25.30 6.77
CA LEU A 1147 16.25 24.55 6.70
C LEU A 1147 16.08 23.20 5.99
N SER A 1148 14.84 22.81 5.68
CA SER A 1148 14.47 21.61 4.95
C SER A 1148 13.27 21.90 4.04
N ALA A 1149 13.13 21.11 2.97
CA ALA A 1149 11.99 21.21 2.06
C ALA A 1149 10.81 20.38 2.60
N GLY A 1150 9.58 20.79 2.29
CA GLY A 1150 8.37 20.02 2.62
C GLY A 1150 7.63 20.40 3.91
N ILE A 1151 8.28 20.99 4.93
CA ILE A 1151 7.56 21.54 6.09
C ILE A 1151 6.66 22.70 5.66
N ARG A 1152 5.39 22.65 6.05
CA ARG A 1152 4.42 23.71 5.74
C ARG A 1152 4.10 24.51 6.98
N VAL A 1153 4.16 25.83 6.87
CA VAL A 1153 3.82 26.77 7.94
C VAL A 1153 2.60 27.59 7.53
N GLU A 1154 1.55 27.53 8.35
CA GLU A 1154 0.28 28.19 8.08
C GLU A 1154 0.18 29.52 8.82
N GLN A 1155 0.36 29.52 10.14
CA GLN A 1155 0.09 30.68 10.99
C GLN A 1155 1.11 30.81 12.12
N PHE A 1156 1.34 32.05 12.58
CA PHE A 1156 2.03 32.34 13.83
C PHE A 1156 1.09 33.06 14.81
N TYR A 1157 1.20 32.70 16.08
CA TYR A 1157 0.45 33.33 17.16
C TYR A 1157 1.38 33.69 18.32
N LEU A 1158 1.46 34.96 18.64
CA LEU A 1158 2.24 35.45 19.77
C LEU A 1158 1.28 35.87 20.88
N THR A 1159 1.50 35.37 22.10
CA THR A 1159 0.67 35.73 23.25
C THR A 1159 1.52 36.11 24.47
N ALA A 1160 1.15 37.18 25.15
CA ALA A 1160 1.69 37.57 26.44
C ALA A 1160 0.99 36.88 27.64
N THR A 1161 0.00 36.02 27.36
CA THR A 1161 -0.74 35.20 28.34
C THR A 1161 -0.33 33.72 28.21
N ASP A 1162 -0.89 32.86 29.06
CA ASP A 1162 -0.72 31.39 28.93
C ASP A 1162 -1.81 30.72 28.07
N GLU A 1163 -2.59 31.51 27.32
CA GLU A 1163 -3.66 30.99 26.46
C GLU A 1163 -3.11 30.22 25.25
N LEU A 1164 -3.87 29.22 24.81
CA LEU A 1164 -3.62 28.52 23.56
C LEU A 1164 -3.97 29.43 22.36
N PRO A 1165 -3.36 29.19 21.18
CA PRO A 1165 -3.86 29.73 19.93
C PRO A 1165 -5.34 29.38 19.72
N PRO A 1166 -6.12 30.20 18.99
CA PRO A 1166 -7.52 29.90 18.73
C PRO A 1166 -7.68 28.64 17.86
N ALA A 1167 -8.68 27.82 18.21
CA ALA A 1167 -9.04 26.60 17.48
C ALA A 1167 -9.78 26.91 16.17
N ILE A 1168 -10.66 27.93 16.22
CA ILE A 1168 -11.38 28.46 15.06
C ILE A 1168 -10.90 29.90 14.88
N VAL A 1169 -10.39 30.19 13.69
CA VAL A 1169 -9.97 31.52 13.25
C VAL A 1169 -11.07 32.12 12.40
#